data_AF-A0A673JAR9-F1
#
_entry.id   AF-A0A673JAR9-F1
#
_cell.length_a   1.000
_cell.length_b   1.000
_cell.length_c   1.000
_cell.angle_alpha   90.00
_cell.angle_beta   90.00
_cell.angle_gamma   90.00
#
_symmetry.space_group_name_H-M   'P 1'
#
loop_
_entity.id
_entity.type
_entity.pdbx_description
1 polymer ?
#
loop_
_entity_poly.entity_id
_entity_poly.type
_entity_poly.pdbx_seq_one_letter_code
_entity_poly.pdbx_strand_id
1 'polypeptide(L)'
;MAADTGRYRSAVNKSKDPSGLLISVIREPREHCEHHKRSLIICLGCQHLNNTITICKCNNMKVKENLLSCKMLLHCKRDELRKLWIEGVEHKHVLSLLDEIENIKQVPQKLEASMASKHYLHATDMLVSAVDSLEGPLLQVEGLSDLRLELHSKKLNIHLVLIDELHRHLYIKSTSRVGHRGKDKDKGRSASKDTSVLDVSLSTPRKLTEPSQFSTPGTSSIRELQEVKEDLDVDPEENSAEFMGILIKALAKLKKIPETIKAIMERLEPELKQILKRSTTQIADHAYQRGENLAQDKQPRLLLELLELLFDKLNAVAQAHSVVLSHLQQIVVSRNGAQEGIKLYEQADVYAKIQTVLQVLLMDYLDVKNTRSAAEPSAQLSYASTGGDFGAFFAKKKPLRPKQSLFKFESSSHAISMSAYLREQRRELYSKSGELQGGADDNLIEGGETKFLCKPGARNITVIFQPLLRFIQEIESRMGPAQAKQCQLRTFLTYYINDLFLSQVRTETNKEIEAVTKVSDPLKILASADTMKNLGVQRPLLQELLVIFQKMYKCTHTYRKICEEKLTISASWAKDEDISRLLQSLPNWASMTQPRQLRQKREEEEDFTRAAFAKESEVLTGNLGDKLIPQNEILRDVSDLKALANLQESMEWLATRLRGFFSNLPQSSSVSPGSDAQVNSENVRNREQILQTLTDLSRSFQDIADRCLLVLHLEVRVHCFHYLIPLAKQGNYAIVANAASMDYDPLVVKLNKDISAIEEVMGAALQQHKFQYIFEGLGHLISCILINGAQYFKRISESGIKKMCRNIFVLQQNLTNITMSREADLDFARQYYEMLYNTADELLNLVVDQGVRYTELEYINALSLLHRSQTGVGDLTVQNMRLQRLKEIICEQAAIKQATKDKKITTV
;
A
#
# COMPACT_ATOMS: atom_id res chain seq x y z
N MET A 1 90.82 -55.62 -82.49
CA MET A 1 90.94 -56.76 -83.44
C MET A 1 91.59 -56.26 -84.73
N ALA A 2 92.26 -57.14 -85.48
CA ALA A 2 92.81 -56.85 -86.83
C ALA A 2 91.71 -57.08 -87.91
N ALA A 3 91.90 -56.97 -89.24
CA ALA A 3 93.06 -56.72 -90.12
C ALA A 3 92.54 -56.06 -91.45
N ASP A 4 93.29 -55.76 -92.53
CA ASP A 4 94.74 -55.86 -92.85
C ASP A 4 95.16 -54.58 -93.63
N THR A 5 95.91 -54.44 -94.75
CA THR A 5 96.65 -55.30 -95.72
C THR A 5 97.81 -54.48 -96.32
N GLY A 6 98.69 -55.05 -97.17
CA GLY A 6 99.69 -54.25 -97.92
C GLY A 6 100.60 -55.01 -98.90
N ARG A 7 101.76 -54.40 -99.23
CA ARG A 7 102.82 -54.82 -100.21
C ARG A 7 102.50 -54.45 -101.69
N TYR A 8 103.42 -54.46 -102.67
CA TYR A 8 104.75 -55.11 -102.81
C TYR A 8 105.82 -54.27 -103.56
N ARG A 9 107.10 -54.70 -103.48
CA ARG A 9 108.29 -54.24 -104.25
C ARG A 9 108.60 -55.14 -105.46
N SER A 10 109.36 -54.64 -106.43
CA SER A 10 110.42 -55.40 -107.14
C SER A 10 111.49 -54.48 -107.78
N ALA A 11 112.59 -55.04 -108.30
CA ALA A 11 113.75 -54.34 -108.91
C ALA A 11 114.46 -55.25 -109.96
N VAL A 12 115.41 -54.73 -110.76
CA VAL A 12 116.43 -55.54 -111.49
C VAL A 12 117.64 -54.70 -111.96
N ASN A 13 118.72 -55.37 -112.39
CA ASN A 13 120.09 -54.86 -112.64
C ASN A 13 120.54 -54.92 -114.13
N LYS A 14 121.76 -54.40 -114.41
CA LYS A 14 122.71 -54.65 -115.55
C LYS A 14 122.76 -53.63 -116.71
N SER A 15 123.83 -53.51 -117.52
CA SER A 15 125.31 -53.51 -117.28
C SER A 15 126.13 -53.31 -118.59
N LYS A 16 127.24 -52.54 -118.52
CA LYS A 16 128.45 -52.55 -119.38
C LYS A 16 128.41 -52.09 -120.86
N ASP A 17 129.30 -51.12 -121.17
CA ASP A 17 130.38 -51.09 -122.20
C ASP A 17 130.09 -51.40 -123.70
N PRO A 18 130.91 -50.93 -124.68
CA PRO A 18 132.23 -50.27 -124.57
C PRO A 18 132.43 -49.00 -125.46
N SER A 19 133.71 -48.57 -125.57
CA SER A 19 134.32 -47.82 -126.70
C SER A 19 134.14 -46.28 -126.82
N GLY A 20 135.18 -45.57 -126.37
CA GLY A 20 136.10 -44.93 -127.33
C GLY A 20 135.73 -43.57 -127.96
N LEU A 21 136.13 -42.49 -127.27
CA LEU A 21 136.87 -41.31 -127.78
C LEU A 21 136.61 -40.71 -129.19
N LEU A 22 136.53 -39.36 -129.20
CA LEU A 22 136.81 -38.44 -130.32
C LEU A 22 135.81 -38.41 -131.51
N ILE A 23 134.82 -37.51 -131.43
CA ILE A 23 134.79 -36.22 -132.17
C ILE A 23 133.57 -35.37 -131.74
N SER A 24 133.62 -34.06 -132.02
CA SER A 24 132.93 -32.97 -131.33
C SER A 24 131.56 -32.50 -131.88
N VAL A 25 130.65 -32.17 -130.95
CA VAL A 25 129.82 -30.92 -130.92
C VAL A 25 128.49 -30.83 -131.71
N ILE A 26 127.55 -30.06 -131.10
CA ILE A 26 126.18 -29.61 -131.48
C ILE A 26 124.97 -30.57 -131.32
N ARG A 27 123.99 -30.11 -130.50
CA ARG A 27 122.49 -30.17 -130.68
C ARG A 27 121.66 -31.02 -129.68
N GLU A 28 121.33 -30.45 -128.52
CA GLU A 28 120.56 -31.13 -127.45
C GLU A 28 119.48 -30.27 -126.72
N PRO A 29 118.45 -29.71 -127.41
CA PRO A 29 117.22 -29.37 -126.66
C PRO A 29 115.90 -29.48 -127.47
N ARG A 30 114.99 -30.41 -127.12
CA ARG A 30 113.57 -30.31 -127.54
C ARG A 30 112.52 -31.06 -126.70
N GLU A 31 112.84 -32.20 -126.09
CA GLU A 31 111.81 -33.07 -125.47
C GLU A 31 111.31 -32.61 -124.09
N HIS A 32 112.07 -31.76 -123.39
CA HIS A 32 111.79 -31.37 -121.99
C HIS A 32 110.54 -30.47 -121.79
N CYS A 33 109.87 -30.02 -122.86
CA CYS A 33 108.86 -28.96 -122.81
C CYS A 33 107.45 -29.44 -122.39
N GLU A 34 106.99 -30.59 -122.89
CA GLU A 34 105.59 -31.02 -122.68
C GLU A 34 105.30 -31.51 -121.26
N HIS A 35 106.24 -32.22 -120.63
CA HIS A 35 106.01 -32.80 -119.31
C HIS A 35 105.84 -31.74 -118.21
N HIS A 36 106.42 -30.55 -118.40
CA HIS A 36 106.30 -29.43 -117.45
C HIS A 36 104.91 -28.77 -117.50
N LYS A 37 104.29 -28.68 -118.70
CA LYS A 37 102.96 -28.09 -118.88
C LYS A 37 101.87 -28.85 -118.11
N ARG A 38 101.88 -30.18 -118.16
CA ARG A 38 100.87 -31.02 -117.47
C ARG A 38 100.91 -30.82 -115.95
N SER A 39 102.10 -30.81 -115.34
CA SER A 39 102.24 -30.56 -113.90
C SER A 39 101.76 -29.17 -113.50
N LEU A 40 102.06 -28.14 -114.32
CA LEU A 40 101.63 -26.76 -114.05
C LEU A 40 100.10 -26.61 -114.03
N ILE A 41 99.41 -27.25 -114.99
CA ILE A 41 97.94 -27.23 -115.09
C ILE A 41 97.29 -27.89 -113.85
N ILE A 42 97.85 -29.01 -113.36
CA ILE A 42 97.32 -29.69 -112.17
C ILE A 42 97.52 -28.84 -110.91
N CYS A 43 98.68 -28.20 -110.75
CA CYS A 43 98.92 -27.27 -109.64
C CYS A 43 97.94 -26.08 -109.66
N LEU A 44 97.74 -25.45 -110.82
CA LEU A 44 96.81 -24.34 -110.99
C LEU A 44 95.35 -24.74 -110.68
N GLY A 45 94.93 -25.94 -111.10
CA GLY A 45 93.60 -26.48 -110.77
C GLY A 45 93.39 -26.69 -109.28
N CYS A 46 94.36 -27.31 -108.59
CA CYS A 46 94.34 -27.46 -107.13
C CYS A 46 94.35 -26.12 -106.39
N GLN A 47 95.10 -25.13 -106.89
CA GLN A 47 95.18 -23.79 -106.31
C GLN A 47 93.84 -23.03 -106.44
N HIS A 48 93.15 -23.15 -107.58
CA HIS A 48 91.81 -22.60 -107.75
C HIS A 48 90.78 -23.30 -106.84
N LEU A 49 90.80 -24.63 -106.76
CA LEU A 49 89.91 -25.39 -105.86
C LEU A 49 90.11 -24.99 -104.39
N ASN A 50 91.36 -24.85 -103.94
CA ASN A 50 91.66 -24.44 -102.57
C ASN A 50 91.23 -22.99 -102.29
N ASN A 51 91.38 -22.08 -103.26
CA ASN A 51 90.82 -20.73 -103.17
C ASN A 51 89.28 -20.75 -103.08
N THR A 52 88.58 -21.50 -103.93
CA THR A 52 87.11 -21.60 -103.88
C THR A 52 86.63 -22.19 -102.56
N ILE A 53 87.29 -23.23 -102.04
CA ILE A 53 87.00 -23.80 -100.71
C ILE A 53 87.26 -22.77 -99.60
N THR A 54 88.30 -21.96 -99.70
CA THR A 54 88.62 -20.90 -98.73
C THR A 54 87.58 -19.77 -98.76
N ILE A 55 87.12 -19.36 -99.96
CA ILE A 55 86.03 -18.39 -100.14
C ILE A 55 84.72 -18.94 -99.56
N CYS A 56 84.36 -20.20 -99.84
CA CYS A 56 83.17 -20.83 -99.26
C CYS A 56 83.25 -20.94 -97.73
N LYS A 57 84.42 -21.23 -97.16
CA LYS A 57 84.65 -21.22 -95.70
C LYS A 57 84.50 -19.81 -95.12
N CYS A 58 85.08 -18.78 -95.75
CA CYS A 58 84.91 -17.38 -95.35
C CYS A 58 83.43 -16.94 -95.40
N ASN A 59 82.72 -17.27 -96.48
CA ASN A 59 81.29 -16.94 -96.62
C ASN A 59 80.44 -17.67 -95.58
N ASN A 60 80.71 -18.95 -95.30
CA ASN A 60 80.00 -19.69 -94.26
C ASN A 60 80.25 -19.10 -92.86
N MET A 61 81.50 -18.74 -92.55
CA MET A 61 81.82 -18.05 -91.30
C MET A 61 81.14 -16.69 -91.20
N LYS A 62 81.13 -15.87 -92.27
CA LYS A 62 80.50 -14.56 -92.28
C LYS A 62 78.97 -14.62 -92.19
N VAL A 63 78.34 -15.64 -92.79
CA VAL A 63 76.90 -15.91 -92.59
C VAL A 63 76.62 -16.35 -91.15
N LYS A 64 77.46 -17.20 -90.56
CA LYS A 64 77.35 -17.64 -89.16
C LYS A 64 77.54 -16.49 -88.18
N GLU A 65 78.48 -15.61 -88.45
CA GLU A 65 78.77 -14.38 -87.70
C GLU A 65 77.59 -13.39 -87.79
N ASN A 66 77.07 -13.11 -88.99
CA ASN A 66 75.86 -12.30 -89.17
C ASN A 66 74.65 -12.91 -88.45
N LEU A 67 74.48 -14.24 -88.48
CA LEU A 67 73.39 -14.93 -87.78
C LEU A 67 73.53 -14.84 -86.25
N LEU A 68 74.77 -14.90 -85.73
CA LEU A 68 75.06 -14.66 -84.32
C LEU A 68 74.76 -13.21 -83.93
N SER A 69 75.16 -12.22 -84.73
CA SER A 69 74.82 -10.80 -84.51
C SER A 69 73.30 -10.57 -84.53
N CYS A 70 72.57 -11.14 -85.48
CA CYS A 70 71.10 -11.07 -85.51
C CYS A 70 70.47 -11.73 -84.27
N LYS A 71 70.98 -12.90 -83.86
CA LYS A 71 70.53 -13.58 -82.63
C LYS A 71 70.80 -12.73 -81.38
N MET A 72 71.95 -12.07 -81.28
CA MET A 72 72.27 -11.18 -80.17
C MET A 72 71.37 -9.94 -80.17
N LEU A 73 71.17 -9.27 -81.30
CA LEU A 73 70.29 -8.10 -81.41
C LEU A 73 68.83 -8.42 -81.04
N LEU A 74 68.31 -9.58 -81.48
CA LEU A 74 66.97 -10.06 -81.09
C LEU A 74 66.90 -10.43 -79.60
N HIS A 75 67.96 -10.98 -79.02
CA HIS A 75 68.04 -11.27 -77.57
C HIS A 75 68.05 -9.97 -76.75
N CYS A 76 68.86 -8.98 -77.14
CA CYS A 76 68.88 -7.66 -76.53
C CYS A 76 67.50 -6.99 -76.60
N LYS A 77 66.82 -7.00 -77.77
CA LYS A 77 65.47 -6.44 -77.89
C LYS A 77 64.44 -7.19 -77.04
N ARG A 78 64.54 -8.52 -76.90
CA ARG A 78 63.69 -9.30 -76.00
C ARG A 78 63.93 -8.94 -74.52
N ASP A 79 65.19 -8.77 -74.12
CA ASP A 79 65.54 -8.48 -72.72
C ASP A 79 65.20 -7.03 -72.34
N GLU A 80 65.35 -6.10 -73.28
CA GLU A 80 64.88 -4.71 -73.19
C GLU A 80 63.34 -4.64 -73.10
N LEU A 81 62.61 -5.42 -73.92
CA LEU A 81 61.15 -5.53 -73.82
C LEU A 81 60.71 -6.16 -72.49
N ARG A 82 61.47 -7.15 -71.98
CA ARG A 82 61.22 -7.77 -70.67
C ARG A 82 61.47 -6.77 -69.53
N LYS A 83 62.50 -5.93 -69.62
CA LYS A 83 62.76 -4.84 -68.66
C LYS A 83 61.60 -3.85 -68.66
N LEU A 84 61.21 -3.34 -69.82
CA LEU A 84 60.07 -2.41 -69.98
C LEU A 84 58.74 -3.03 -69.51
N TRP A 85 58.55 -4.35 -69.66
CA TRP A 85 57.36 -5.04 -69.14
C TRP A 85 57.39 -5.17 -67.61
N ILE A 86 58.55 -5.47 -67.01
CA ILE A 86 58.72 -5.48 -65.54
C ILE A 86 58.47 -4.07 -64.98
N GLU A 87 59.12 -3.05 -65.54
CA GLU A 87 58.91 -1.63 -65.18
C GLU A 87 57.44 -1.22 -65.35
N GLY A 88 56.77 -1.69 -66.41
CA GLY A 88 55.34 -1.45 -66.63
C GLY A 88 54.42 -2.15 -65.61
N VAL A 89 54.78 -3.34 -65.12
CA VAL A 89 54.08 -4.04 -64.04
C VAL A 89 54.32 -3.36 -62.69
N GLU A 90 55.57 -2.95 -62.42
CA GLU A 90 55.95 -2.18 -61.22
C GLU A 90 55.23 -0.83 -61.18
N HIS A 91 55.24 -0.05 -62.27
CA HIS A 91 54.48 1.20 -62.36
C HIS A 91 52.97 0.99 -62.18
N LYS A 92 52.39 -0.09 -62.73
CA LYS A 92 50.97 -0.40 -62.52
C LYS A 92 50.66 -0.76 -61.07
N HIS A 93 51.56 -1.46 -60.38
CA HIS A 93 51.41 -1.76 -58.96
C HIS A 93 51.55 -0.50 -58.09
N VAL A 94 52.53 0.37 -58.38
CA VAL A 94 52.71 1.66 -57.71
C VAL A 94 51.49 2.56 -57.88
N LEU A 95 50.88 2.63 -59.07
CA LEU A 95 49.63 3.36 -59.27
C LEU A 95 48.49 2.79 -58.41
N SER A 96 48.33 1.47 -58.36
CA SER A 96 47.33 0.81 -57.49
C SER A 96 47.53 1.14 -56.01
N LEU A 97 48.78 1.22 -55.54
CA LEU A 97 49.10 1.60 -54.16
C LEU A 97 48.84 3.09 -53.89
N LEU A 98 49.07 3.96 -54.87
CA LEU A 98 48.74 5.39 -54.77
C LEU A 98 47.22 5.61 -54.74
N ASP A 99 46.46 4.88 -55.55
CA ASP A 99 44.99 4.90 -55.54
C ASP A 99 44.46 4.42 -54.17
N GLU A 100 45.02 3.35 -53.59
CA GLU A 100 44.68 2.89 -52.24
C GLU A 100 45.00 3.94 -51.16
N ILE A 101 46.19 4.56 -51.23
CA ILE A 101 46.60 5.62 -50.30
C ILE A 101 45.70 6.86 -50.40
N GLU A 102 45.32 7.30 -51.60
CA GLU A 102 44.41 8.43 -51.77
C GLU A 102 43.00 8.11 -51.21
N ASN A 103 42.49 6.90 -51.46
CA ASN A 103 41.22 6.46 -50.88
C ASN A 103 41.26 6.46 -49.34
N ILE A 104 42.31 5.91 -48.73
CA ILE A 104 42.47 5.88 -47.26
C ILE A 104 42.64 7.29 -46.69
N LYS A 105 43.36 8.19 -47.37
CA LYS A 105 43.51 9.60 -46.98
C LYS A 105 42.18 10.37 -46.93
N GLN A 106 41.18 9.96 -47.72
CA GLN A 106 39.83 10.54 -47.68
C GLN A 106 38.94 9.97 -46.55
N VAL A 107 39.34 8.86 -45.90
CA VAL A 107 38.50 8.20 -44.87
C VAL A 107 38.24 9.08 -43.64
N PRO A 108 39.22 9.80 -43.04
CA PRO A 108 38.95 10.63 -41.85
C PRO A 108 37.83 11.68 -42.07
N GLN A 109 37.79 12.32 -43.24
CA GLN A 109 36.78 13.33 -43.57
C GLN A 109 35.40 12.69 -43.83
N LYS A 110 35.36 11.56 -44.56
CA LYS A 110 34.12 10.80 -44.79
C LYS A 110 33.57 10.24 -43.47
N LEU A 111 34.45 9.77 -42.58
CA LEU A 111 34.11 9.29 -41.25
C LEU A 111 33.45 10.37 -40.39
N GLU A 112 33.99 11.60 -40.38
CA GLU A 112 33.38 12.73 -39.66
C GLU A 112 31.98 13.07 -40.19
N ALA A 113 31.77 13.03 -41.51
CA ALA A 113 30.44 13.22 -42.11
C ALA A 113 29.46 12.07 -41.75
N SER A 114 29.92 10.82 -41.75
CA SER A 114 29.10 9.67 -41.32
C SER A 114 28.78 9.71 -39.82
N MET A 115 29.71 10.15 -38.97
CA MET A 115 29.48 10.33 -37.53
C MET A 115 28.50 11.49 -37.26
N ALA A 116 28.62 12.61 -37.98
CA ALA A 116 27.69 13.74 -37.86
C ALA A 116 26.26 13.40 -38.32
N SER A 117 26.12 12.49 -39.30
CA SER A 117 24.83 11.95 -39.75
C SER A 117 24.39 10.67 -39.01
N LYS A 118 25.12 10.23 -37.97
CA LYS A 118 24.81 9.07 -37.11
C LYS A 118 24.72 7.71 -37.82
N HIS A 119 25.28 7.60 -39.02
CA HIS A 119 25.43 6.33 -39.75
C HIS A 119 26.61 5.53 -39.18
N TYR A 120 26.43 5.05 -37.96
CA TYR A 120 27.46 4.51 -37.09
C TYR A 120 27.99 3.13 -37.55
N LEU A 121 27.17 2.31 -38.20
CA LEU A 121 27.61 1.01 -38.71
C LEU A 121 28.49 1.19 -39.95
N HIS A 122 28.07 2.02 -40.91
CA HIS A 122 28.83 2.37 -42.10
C HIS A 122 30.14 3.10 -41.76
N ALA A 123 30.09 4.07 -40.82
CA ALA A 123 31.27 4.71 -40.26
C ALA A 123 32.28 3.69 -39.69
N THR A 124 31.77 2.70 -38.95
CA THR A 124 32.58 1.64 -38.35
C THR A 124 33.15 0.68 -39.40
N ASP A 125 32.38 0.30 -40.42
CA ASP A 125 32.85 -0.54 -41.53
C ASP A 125 33.99 0.14 -42.30
N MET A 126 33.80 1.40 -42.74
CA MET A 126 34.85 2.16 -43.42
C MET A 126 36.14 2.23 -42.58
N LEU A 127 36.01 2.49 -41.28
CA LEU A 127 37.15 2.62 -40.38
C LEU A 127 37.86 1.30 -40.11
N VAL A 128 37.12 0.19 -39.95
CA VAL A 128 37.71 -1.14 -39.79
C VAL A 128 38.43 -1.55 -41.06
N SER A 129 37.82 -1.42 -42.24
CA SER A 129 38.47 -1.73 -43.51
C SER A 129 39.69 -0.85 -43.78
N ALA A 130 39.63 0.46 -43.51
CA ALA A 130 40.78 1.35 -43.69
C ALA A 130 41.95 1.02 -42.76
N VAL A 131 41.68 0.63 -41.51
CA VAL A 131 42.73 0.20 -40.57
C VAL A 131 43.29 -1.17 -40.95
N ASP A 132 42.46 -2.14 -41.33
CA ASP A 132 42.91 -3.45 -41.78
C ASP A 132 43.77 -3.33 -43.08
N SER A 133 43.47 -2.39 -43.99
CA SER A 133 44.31 -2.06 -45.16
C SER A 133 45.66 -1.41 -44.80
N LEU A 134 45.71 -0.59 -43.75
CA LEU A 134 46.95 0.04 -43.25
C LEU A 134 47.81 -0.91 -42.42
N GLU A 135 47.20 -1.89 -41.73
CA GLU A 135 47.90 -2.97 -41.03
C GLU A 135 48.40 -4.07 -42.00
N GLY A 136 47.80 -4.17 -43.20
CA GLY A 136 48.13 -5.13 -44.25
C GLY A 136 49.16 -4.62 -45.29
N PRO A 137 48.78 -4.46 -46.57
CA PRO A 137 49.72 -4.20 -47.67
C PRO A 137 50.55 -2.91 -47.50
N LEU A 138 50.03 -1.90 -46.81
CA LEU A 138 50.65 -0.59 -46.67
C LEU A 138 51.54 -0.44 -45.41
N LEU A 139 51.68 -1.49 -44.59
CA LEU A 139 52.39 -1.44 -43.30
C LEU A 139 53.83 -0.91 -43.41
N GLN A 140 54.51 -1.22 -44.52
CA GLN A 140 55.91 -0.88 -44.79
C GLN A 140 56.15 0.60 -45.15
N VAL A 141 55.10 1.40 -45.37
CA VAL A 141 55.24 2.81 -45.76
C VAL A 141 55.34 3.69 -44.49
N GLU A 142 56.55 4.13 -44.15
CA GLU A 142 56.78 4.94 -42.95
C GLU A 142 55.97 6.25 -42.95
N GLY A 143 55.84 6.92 -44.11
CA GLY A 143 55.07 8.16 -44.27
C GLY A 143 53.55 8.06 -44.02
N LEU A 144 53.04 6.87 -43.69
CA LEU A 144 51.67 6.65 -43.20
C LEU A 144 51.60 6.48 -41.67
N SER A 145 52.67 6.80 -40.93
CA SER A 145 52.70 6.79 -39.44
C SER A 145 51.55 7.58 -38.84
N ASP A 146 51.37 8.81 -39.30
CA ASP A 146 50.52 9.80 -38.63
C ASP A 146 49.04 9.52 -38.95
N LEU A 147 48.75 9.11 -40.18
CA LEU A 147 47.42 8.67 -40.61
C LEU A 147 47.00 7.36 -39.92
N ARG A 148 47.94 6.43 -39.66
CA ARG A 148 47.68 5.25 -38.82
C ARG A 148 47.34 5.67 -37.39
N LEU A 149 48.13 6.55 -36.78
CA LEU A 149 47.90 7.03 -35.41
C LEU A 149 46.56 7.77 -35.31
N GLU A 150 46.22 8.60 -36.29
CA GLU A 150 44.92 9.27 -36.39
C GLU A 150 43.77 8.26 -36.48
N LEU A 151 43.83 7.29 -37.41
CA LEU A 151 42.75 6.31 -37.57
C LEU A 151 42.63 5.36 -36.36
N HIS A 152 43.72 5.00 -35.69
CA HIS A 152 43.67 4.30 -34.39
C HIS A 152 43.03 5.18 -33.29
N SER A 153 43.32 6.48 -33.25
CA SER A 153 42.69 7.43 -32.33
C SER A 153 41.19 7.56 -32.60
N LYS A 154 40.78 7.68 -33.88
CA LYS A 154 39.36 7.64 -34.30
C LYS A 154 38.69 6.30 -33.94
N LYS A 155 39.40 5.16 -34.04
CA LYS A 155 38.92 3.81 -33.66
C LYS A 155 38.69 3.65 -32.15
N LEU A 156 39.42 4.39 -31.31
CA LEU A 156 39.13 4.50 -29.87
C LEU A 156 38.01 5.50 -29.58
N ASN A 157 37.95 6.63 -30.29
CA ASN A 157 36.92 7.65 -30.13
C ASN A 157 35.52 7.11 -30.47
N ILE A 158 35.35 6.49 -31.65
CA ILE A 158 34.05 5.95 -32.08
C ILE A 158 33.52 4.87 -31.12
N HIS A 159 34.40 4.09 -30.48
CA HIS A 159 34.01 3.12 -29.45
C HIS A 159 33.33 3.79 -28.24
N LEU A 160 33.84 4.94 -27.79
CA LEU A 160 33.25 5.71 -26.69
C LEU A 160 31.93 6.36 -27.12
N VAL A 161 31.87 6.96 -28.32
CA VAL A 161 30.65 7.56 -28.87
C VAL A 161 29.52 6.55 -29.02
N LEU A 162 29.82 5.34 -29.52
CA LEU A 162 28.87 4.22 -29.62
C LEU A 162 28.34 3.80 -28.24
N ILE A 163 29.19 3.79 -27.21
CA ILE A 163 28.79 3.48 -25.84
C ILE A 163 27.89 4.58 -25.25
N ASP A 164 28.23 5.85 -25.48
CA ASP A 164 27.48 6.98 -24.91
C ASP A 164 26.11 7.20 -25.58
N GLU A 165 25.98 7.02 -26.91
CA GLU A 165 24.67 7.05 -27.56
C GLU A 165 23.82 5.80 -27.18
N LEU A 166 24.45 4.63 -26.96
CA LEU A 166 23.75 3.45 -26.44
C LEU A 166 23.19 3.72 -25.03
N HIS A 167 23.94 4.38 -24.14
CA HIS A 167 23.45 4.81 -22.82
C HIS A 167 22.33 5.85 -22.93
N ARG A 168 22.43 6.80 -23.86
CA ARG A 168 21.39 7.80 -24.16
C ARG A 168 20.10 7.15 -24.67
N HIS A 169 20.19 6.09 -25.47
CA HIS A 169 19.03 5.27 -25.84
C HIS A 169 18.46 4.48 -24.65
N LEU A 170 19.31 3.79 -23.88
CA LEU A 170 18.92 2.95 -22.74
C LEU A 170 18.21 3.71 -21.61
N TYR A 171 18.66 4.92 -21.27
CA TYR A 171 18.19 5.65 -20.07
C TYR A 171 17.44 6.95 -20.36
N ILE A 172 17.75 7.67 -21.45
CA ILE A 172 17.17 8.99 -21.74
C ILE A 172 15.99 8.87 -22.72
N LYS A 173 16.19 8.30 -23.92
CA LYS A 173 15.11 8.16 -24.93
C LYS A 173 14.03 7.14 -24.50
N SER A 174 14.42 6.08 -23.80
CA SER A 174 13.49 5.10 -23.21
C SER A 174 12.52 5.74 -22.21
N THR A 175 12.98 6.68 -21.37
CA THR A 175 12.18 7.31 -20.31
C THR A 175 11.52 8.62 -20.72
N SER A 176 11.99 9.31 -21.78
CA SER A 176 11.45 10.62 -22.18
C SER A 176 9.99 10.58 -22.66
N ARG A 177 9.58 9.48 -23.30
CA ARG A 177 8.18 9.25 -23.73
C ARG A 177 7.24 8.93 -22.56
N VAL A 178 7.78 8.59 -21.38
CA VAL A 178 7.02 8.20 -20.18
C VAL A 178 6.64 9.44 -19.35
N GLY A 179 5.42 9.92 -19.59
CA GLY A 179 4.81 11.01 -18.83
C GLY A 179 3.86 11.92 -19.63
N HIS A 180 3.88 11.87 -20.96
CA HIS A 180 3.07 12.77 -21.81
C HIS A 180 1.60 12.35 -21.98
N ARG A 181 1.17 11.20 -21.45
CA ARG A 181 -0.19 10.62 -21.64
C ARG A 181 -1.37 11.43 -21.06
N GLY A 182 -1.13 12.57 -20.43
CA GLY A 182 -2.13 13.31 -19.65
C GLY A 182 -2.88 14.47 -20.35
N LYS A 183 -2.54 14.88 -21.57
CA LYS A 183 -3.08 16.14 -22.16
C LYS A 183 -4.13 16.01 -23.26
N ASP A 184 -4.11 14.97 -24.09
CA ASP A 184 -4.91 14.95 -25.33
C ASP A 184 -6.33 14.36 -25.19
N LYS A 185 -6.88 14.29 -23.96
CA LYS A 185 -8.16 13.62 -23.69
C LYS A 185 -9.24 14.43 -22.98
N ASP A 186 -9.08 15.74 -22.85
CA ASP A 186 -10.13 16.64 -22.35
C ASP A 186 -10.45 17.80 -23.30
N LYS A 187 -11.20 17.47 -24.35
CA LYS A 187 -11.93 18.43 -25.20
C LYS A 187 -13.31 17.88 -25.54
N GLY A 188 -14.14 17.71 -24.50
CA GLY A 188 -15.59 17.65 -24.72
C GLY A 188 -16.41 16.77 -23.77
N ARG A 189 -16.84 17.34 -22.64
CA ARG A 189 -18.28 17.48 -22.33
C ARG A 189 -18.52 18.50 -21.20
N SER A 190 -19.73 19.04 -21.18
CA SER A 190 -20.12 20.20 -20.37
C SER A 190 -20.76 19.82 -19.04
N ALA A 191 -20.30 20.48 -17.98
CA ALA A 191 -21.02 20.86 -16.75
C ALA A 191 -22.30 20.10 -16.35
N SER A 192 -22.20 19.35 -15.25
CA SER A 192 -23.23 19.34 -14.20
C SER A 192 -22.55 19.43 -12.83
N LYS A 193 -23.24 20.01 -11.87
CA LYS A 193 -22.72 20.34 -10.54
C LYS A 193 -23.40 19.44 -9.50
N ASP A 194 -22.63 18.85 -8.58
CA ASP A 194 -22.82 19.03 -7.14
C ASP A 194 -21.82 18.23 -6.30
N THR A 195 -21.74 18.58 -5.01
CA THR A 195 -20.65 18.20 -4.11
C THR A 195 -21.15 17.30 -2.99
N SER A 196 -20.67 16.04 -2.95
CA SER A 196 -20.72 15.19 -1.76
C SER A 196 -19.33 14.61 -1.48
N VAL A 197 -18.92 14.62 -0.21
CA VAL A 197 -17.56 14.23 0.21
C VAL A 197 -17.62 12.89 0.95
N LEU A 198 -16.62 12.04 0.75
CA LEU A 198 -16.46 10.70 1.32
C LEU A 198 -17.41 9.61 0.76
N ASP A 199 -17.11 9.12 -0.44
CA ASP A 199 -17.21 7.68 -0.70
C ASP A 199 -15.87 7.17 -1.25
N VAL A 200 -15.18 6.34 -0.47
CA VAL A 200 -13.95 5.65 -0.89
C VAL A 200 -14.36 4.27 -1.37
N SER A 201 -14.97 4.26 -2.55
CA SER A 201 -15.62 3.07 -3.11
C SER A 201 -14.59 1.98 -3.43
N LEU A 202 -14.50 0.98 -2.54
CA LEU A 202 -13.60 -0.17 -2.66
C LEU A 202 -14.03 -1.05 -3.85
N SER A 203 -13.54 -0.69 -5.03
CA SER A 203 -13.89 -1.38 -6.28
C SER A 203 -13.22 -2.75 -6.37
N THR A 204 -14.00 -3.75 -6.78
CA THR A 204 -13.65 -5.17 -6.92
C THR A 204 -12.49 -5.41 -7.91
N PRO A 205 -11.79 -6.55 -7.81
CA PRO A 205 -10.65 -6.84 -8.67
C PRO A 205 -11.08 -6.91 -10.14
N ARG A 206 -10.50 -6.03 -10.98
CA ARG A 206 -10.57 -6.20 -12.43
C ARG A 206 -9.95 -7.54 -12.80
N LYS A 207 -10.65 -8.30 -13.64
CA LYS A 207 -10.16 -9.57 -14.21
C LYS A 207 -8.83 -9.36 -14.94
N LEU A 208 -8.04 -10.42 -15.04
CA LEU A 208 -7.02 -10.55 -16.08
C LEU A 208 -7.65 -10.34 -17.48
N THR A 209 -6.80 -10.07 -18.47
CA THR A 209 -7.13 -9.81 -19.89
C THR A 209 -7.73 -8.44 -20.23
N GLU A 210 -6.91 -7.39 -20.08
CA GLU A 210 -6.70 -6.45 -21.19
C GLU A 210 -5.19 -6.16 -21.32
N PRO A 211 -4.54 -6.45 -22.46
CA PRO A 211 -3.21 -5.93 -22.76
C PRO A 211 -3.26 -4.41 -22.93
N SER A 212 -2.27 -3.69 -22.41
CA SER A 212 -2.20 -2.24 -22.61
C SER A 212 -1.99 -1.92 -24.09
N GLN A 213 -2.83 -1.04 -24.64
CA GLN A 213 -2.84 -0.70 -26.06
C GLN A 213 -1.59 0.12 -26.46
N PHE A 214 -0.50 -0.59 -26.74
CA PHE A 214 0.60 -0.18 -27.61
C PHE A 214 0.67 -1.12 -28.82
N SER A 215 -0.47 -1.27 -29.50
CA SER A 215 -0.53 -1.89 -30.83
C SER A 215 -0.30 -0.82 -31.89
N THR A 216 0.96 -0.62 -32.29
CA THR A 216 1.24 -0.10 -33.63
C THR A 216 0.69 -1.08 -34.67
N PRO A 217 0.19 -0.61 -35.82
CA PRO A 217 -0.32 -1.48 -36.86
C PRO A 217 0.84 -2.23 -37.54
N GLY A 218 0.63 -3.52 -37.83
CA GLY A 218 1.58 -4.35 -38.57
C GLY A 218 2.23 -5.44 -37.72
N THR A 219 1.65 -6.64 -37.76
CA THR A 219 2.36 -7.87 -37.41
C THR A 219 3.35 -8.24 -38.52
N SER A 220 4.58 -7.73 -38.44
CA SER A 220 5.73 -8.38 -39.09
C SER A 220 6.25 -9.51 -38.19
N SER A 221 6.74 -10.60 -38.78
CA SER A 221 7.10 -11.81 -38.04
C SER A 221 8.43 -11.70 -37.31
N ILE A 222 8.53 -12.31 -36.12
CA ILE A 222 9.80 -12.61 -35.44
C ILE A 222 10.48 -13.83 -36.11
N ARG A 223 10.52 -13.80 -37.44
CA ARG A 223 11.19 -14.73 -38.36
C ARG A 223 11.70 -13.88 -39.52
N GLU A 224 12.94 -14.14 -39.91
CA GLU A 224 13.68 -13.39 -40.93
C GLU A 224 13.99 -11.93 -40.59
N LEU A 225 14.65 -11.72 -39.43
CA LEU A 225 15.64 -10.65 -39.34
C LEU A 225 16.81 -10.98 -40.29
N GLN A 226 16.70 -10.52 -41.53
CA GLN A 226 17.80 -10.52 -42.50
C GLN A 226 18.98 -9.67 -42.01
N GLU A 227 20.05 -9.61 -42.79
CA GLU A 227 21.21 -8.77 -42.48
C GLU A 227 20.77 -7.32 -42.26
N VAL A 228 20.88 -6.83 -41.02
CA VAL A 228 20.67 -5.40 -40.71
C VAL A 228 21.80 -4.61 -41.37
N LYS A 229 21.54 -4.20 -42.62
CA LYS A 229 22.17 -3.05 -43.24
C LYS A 229 21.61 -1.80 -42.58
N GLU A 230 22.50 -0.84 -42.41
CA GLU A 230 22.13 0.55 -42.15
C GLU A 230 21.66 1.12 -43.48
N ASP A 231 20.40 1.58 -43.53
CA ASP A 231 19.88 2.33 -44.67
C ASP A 231 20.35 3.78 -44.54
N LEU A 232 20.73 4.41 -45.65
CA LEU A 232 21.41 5.71 -45.67
C LEU A 232 20.46 6.88 -45.96
N ASP A 233 19.21 6.59 -46.32
CA ASP A 233 18.19 7.58 -46.70
C ASP A 233 17.13 7.83 -45.58
N VAL A 234 17.29 7.22 -44.39
CA VAL A 234 16.33 7.28 -43.26
C VAL A 234 17.04 7.74 -41.98
N ASP A 235 16.40 8.59 -41.15
CA ASP A 235 16.97 8.97 -39.84
C ASP A 235 17.04 7.73 -38.93
N PRO A 236 18.25 7.26 -38.56
CA PRO A 236 18.39 6.02 -37.83
C PRO A 236 17.88 6.12 -36.37
N GLU A 237 17.54 7.30 -35.85
CA GLU A 237 16.98 7.45 -34.50
C GLU A 237 15.48 7.07 -34.37
N GLU A 238 14.70 7.04 -35.48
CA GLU A 238 13.23 6.87 -35.42
C GLU A 238 12.82 5.60 -34.67
N ASN A 239 13.37 4.46 -35.08
CA ASN A 239 13.21 3.19 -34.40
C ASN A 239 14.36 2.93 -33.43
N SER A 240 14.20 3.47 -32.22
CA SER A 240 15.20 3.36 -31.15
C SER A 240 15.54 1.92 -30.73
N ALA A 241 14.75 0.89 -31.10
CA ALA A 241 15.09 -0.51 -30.87
C ALA A 241 16.08 -1.05 -31.91
N GLU A 242 15.80 -0.83 -33.20
CA GLU A 242 16.69 -1.19 -34.31
C GLU A 242 18.02 -0.43 -34.21
N PHE A 243 17.99 0.85 -33.83
CA PHE A 243 19.20 1.64 -33.60
C PHE A 243 20.12 1.07 -32.53
N MET A 244 19.56 0.58 -31.40
CA MET A 244 20.38 -0.15 -30.41
C MET A 244 21.01 -1.40 -31.03
N GLY A 245 20.29 -2.11 -31.91
CA GLY A 245 20.85 -3.22 -32.69
C GLY A 245 22.00 -2.79 -33.61
N ILE A 246 21.89 -1.64 -34.30
CA ILE A 246 22.93 -1.04 -35.15
C ILE A 246 24.18 -0.70 -34.32
N LEU A 247 24.02 0.00 -33.19
CA LEU A 247 25.10 0.36 -32.27
C LEU A 247 25.85 -0.88 -31.73
N ILE A 248 25.14 -1.93 -31.32
CA ILE A 248 25.76 -3.17 -30.84
C ILE A 248 26.49 -3.90 -31.98
N LYS A 249 25.95 -3.87 -33.21
CA LYS A 249 26.64 -4.44 -34.40
C LYS A 249 27.93 -3.69 -34.73
N ALA A 250 27.95 -2.37 -34.62
CA ALA A 250 29.17 -1.58 -34.75
C ALA A 250 30.22 -1.95 -33.67
N LEU A 251 29.81 -2.01 -32.39
CA LEU A 251 30.68 -2.43 -31.27
C LEU A 251 31.21 -3.88 -31.43
N ALA A 252 30.43 -4.75 -32.06
CA ALA A 252 30.83 -6.12 -32.40
C ALA A 252 31.85 -6.21 -33.57
N LYS A 253 31.77 -5.30 -34.55
CA LYS A 253 32.79 -5.15 -35.61
C LYS A 253 34.10 -4.63 -35.05
N LEU A 254 34.05 -3.68 -34.10
CA LEU A 254 35.22 -3.21 -33.33
C LEU A 254 35.82 -4.26 -32.38
N LYS A 255 35.21 -5.44 -32.23
CA LYS A 255 35.60 -6.53 -31.29
C LYS A 255 35.53 -6.13 -29.80
N LYS A 256 34.77 -5.09 -29.44
CA LYS A 256 34.75 -4.43 -28.11
C LYS A 256 33.56 -4.81 -27.20
N ILE A 257 32.98 -6.00 -27.41
CA ILE A 257 31.79 -6.46 -26.67
C ILE A 257 32.03 -6.58 -25.15
N PRO A 258 33.13 -7.15 -24.63
CA PRO A 258 33.33 -7.29 -23.18
C PRO A 258 33.43 -5.95 -22.45
N GLU A 259 34.13 -4.98 -23.05
CA GLU A 259 34.26 -3.61 -22.51
C GLU A 259 32.91 -2.88 -22.52
N THR A 260 32.08 -3.11 -23.55
CA THR A 260 30.69 -2.61 -23.63
C THR A 260 29.82 -3.17 -22.50
N ILE A 261 29.85 -4.49 -22.28
CA ILE A 261 29.07 -5.14 -21.21
C ILE A 261 29.47 -4.60 -19.83
N LYS A 262 30.78 -4.44 -19.60
CA LYS A 262 31.29 -3.85 -18.35
C LYS A 262 30.78 -2.42 -18.17
N ALA A 263 30.89 -1.56 -19.19
CA ALA A 263 30.45 -0.17 -19.12
C ALA A 263 28.95 -0.04 -18.81
N ILE A 264 28.10 -0.86 -19.46
CA ILE A 264 26.64 -0.88 -19.20
C ILE A 264 26.36 -1.24 -17.74
N MET A 265 27.01 -2.27 -17.20
CA MET A 265 26.79 -2.73 -15.83
C MET A 265 27.33 -1.77 -14.77
N GLU A 266 28.45 -1.08 -15.03
CA GLU A 266 29.00 -0.06 -14.14
C GLU A 266 28.16 1.23 -14.12
N ARG A 267 27.55 1.62 -15.26
CA ARG A 267 26.67 2.81 -15.33
C ARG A 267 25.21 2.56 -14.91
N LEU A 268 24.74 1.31 -14.85
CA LEU A 268 23.36 0.98 -14.54
C LEU A 268 22.86 1.56 -13.20
N GLU A 269 23.60 1.37 -12.10
CA GLU A 269 23.18 1.85 -10.79
C GLU A 269 23.15 3.40 -10.66
N PRO A 270 24.17 4.17 -11.09
CA PRO A 270 24.10 5.62 -11.05
C PRO A 270 23.04 6.22 -11.99
N GLU A 271 22.80 5.64 -13.17
CA GLU A 271 21.74 6.11 -14.08
C GLU A 271 20.33 5.89 -13.50
N LEU A 272 20.07 4.74 -12.88
CA LEU A 272 18.81 4.50 -12.16
C LEU A 272 18.60 5.53 -11.02
N LYS A 273 19.66 5.91 -10.29
CA LYS A 273 19.62 6.99 -9.29
C LYS A 273 19.42 8.38 -9.92
N GLN A 274 19.93 8.61 -11.13
CA GLN A 274 19.71 9.87 -11.86
C GLN A 274 18.28 9.99 -12.41
N ILE A 275 17.69 8.90 -12.90
CA ILE A 275 16.26 8.80 -13.28
C ILE A 275 15.37 9.09 -12.06
N LEU A 276 15.75 8.60 -10.87
CA LEU A 276 15.09 8.94 -9.62
C LEU A 276 15.21 10.45 -9.30
N LYS A 277 16.41 11.04 -9.31
CA LYS A 277 16.61 12.50 -9.09
C LYS A 277 15.75 13.33 -10.05
N ARG A 278 15.78 13.01 -11.36
CA ARG A 278 14.98 13.66 -12.42
C ARG A 278 13.47 13.53 -12.23
N SER A 279 12.98 12.38 -11.75
CA SER A 279 11.54 12.15 -11.59
C SER A 279 10.99 12.83 -10.33
N THR A 280 11.77 12.86 -9.25
CA THR A 280 11.46 13.63 -8.03
C THR A 280 11.39 15.12 -8.33
N THR A 281 12.31 15.69 -9.12
CA THR A 281 12.22 17.11 -9.52
C THR A 281 11.04 17.38 -10.45
N GLN A 282 10.74 16.49 -11.41
CA GLN A 282 9.59 16.61 -12.30
C GLN A 282 8.26 16.75 -11.53
N ILE A 283 8.08 15.98 -10.45
CA ILE A 283 6.86 16.04 -9.63
C ILE A 283 6.89 17.21 -8.64
N ALA A 284 8.06 17.56 -8.08
CA ALA A 284 8.19 18.75 -7.25
C ALA A 284 7.81 20.04 -8.00
N ASP A 285 8.21 20.18 -9.26
CA ASP A 285 7.83 21.32 -10.10
C ASP A 285 6.35 21.28 -10.51
N HIS A 286 5.78 20.09 -10.75
CA HIS A 286 4.34 19.94 -11.04
C HIS A 286 3.47 20.29 -9.82
N ALA A 287 3.83 19.82 -8.62
CA ALA A 287 3.18 20.19 -7.36
C ALA A 287 3.27 21.71 -7.11
N TYR A 288 4.44 22.31 -7.35
CA TYR A 288 4.63 23.78 -7.28
C TYR A 288 3.72 24.53 -8.27
N GLN A 289 3.56 24.02 -9.50
CA GLN A 289 2.64 24.57 -10.51
C GLN A 289 1.15 24.38 -10.16
N ARG A 290 0.80 23.35 -9.38
CA ARG A 290 -0.53 23.20 -8.75
C ARG A 290 -0.72 24.05 -7.48
N GLY A 291 0.31 24.78 -7.01
CA GLY A 291 0.27 25.59 -5.79
C GLY A 291 0.37 24.78 -4.49
N GLU A 292 0.83 23.52 -4.56
CA GLU A 292 0.86 22.60 -3.42
C GLU A 292 2.09 22.81 -2.53
N ASN A 293 1.87 22.87 -1.22
CA ASN A 293 2.94 23.07 -0.23
C ASN A 293 3.48 21.72 0.25
N LEU A 294 4.61 21.30 -0.33
CA LEU A 294 5.38 20.07 -0.04
C LEU A 294 5.62 19.76 1.46
N ALA A 295 5.49 20.74 2.36
CA ALA A 295 5.72 20.62 3.79
C ALA A 295 4.47 20.27 4.64
N GLN A 296 3.26 20.16 4.04
CA GLN A 296 2.04 19.84 4.79
C GLN A 296 1.94 18.34 5.17
N ASP A 297 1.50 18.05 6.39
CA ASP A 297 1.41 16.71 7.02
C ASP A 297 0.50 15.67 6.35
N LYS A 298 -0.10 15.96 5.18
CA LYS A 298 -1.18 15.14 4.60
C LYS A 298 -1.09 14.92 3.08
N GLN A 299 0.11 14.87 2.50
CA GLN A 299 0.31 14.60 1.06
C GLN A 299 1.12 13.32 0.71
N PRO A 300 0.77 12.12 1.22
CA PRO A 300 1.32 10.86 0.70
C PRO A 300 0.93 10.57 -0.77
N ARG A 301 0.01 11.37 -1.34
CA ARG A 301 -0.37 11.33 -2.76
C ARG A 301 0.79 11.71 -3.69
N LEU A 302 1.69 12.61 -3.30
CA LEU A 302 2.84 12.97 -4.15
C LEU A 302 3.89 11.84 -4.19
N LEU A 303 3.99 11.03 -3.13
CA LEU A 303 4.80 9.82 -3.13
C LEU A 303 4.17 8.70 -3.98
N LEU A 304 2.83 8.63 -4.06
CA LEU A 304 2.12 7.76 -4.99
C LEU A 304 2.36 8.17 -6.45
N GLU A 305 2.17 9.45 -6.79
CA GLU A 305 2.48 9.99 -8.13
C GLU A 305 3.95 9.70 -8.51
N LEU A 306 4.88 9.77 -7.56
CA LEU A 306 6.30 9.44 -7.78
C LEU A 306 6.52 7.95 -8.02
N LEU A 307 5.95 7.05 -7.21
CA LEU A 307 6.15 5.62 -7.39
C LEU A 307 5.54 5.11 -8.70
N GLU A 308 4.36 5.60 -9.09
CA GLU A 308 3.73 5.22 -10.38
C GLU A 308 4.58 5.70 -11.58
N LEU A 309 5.05 6.96 -11.56
CA LEU A 309 5.95 7.48 -12.60
C LEU A 309 7.31 6.76 -12.65
N LEU A 310 7.84 6.34 -11.50
CA LEU A 310 9.06 5.55 -11.42
C LEU A 310 8.86 4.15 -11.98
N PHE A 311 7.78 3.44 -11.61
CA PHE A 311 7.50 2.08 -12.10
C PHE A 311 7.43 2.05 -13.63
N ASP A 312 6.71 2.98 -14.26
CA ASP A 312 6.66 3.06 -15.74
C ASP A 312 8.04 3.32 -16.36
N LYS A 313 8.85 4.23 -15.80
CA LYS A 313 10.20 4.54 -16.32
C LYS A 313 11.19 3.40 -16.11
N LEU A 314 11.13 2.72 -14.96
CA LEU A 314 11.99 1.59 -14.63
C LEU A 314 11.66 0.37 -15.50
N ASN A 315 10.36 0.13 -15.79
CA ASN A 315 9.92 -0.87 -16.76
C ASN A 315 10.37 -0.52 -18.19
N ALA A 316 10.35 0.76 -18.59
CA ALA A 316 10.85 1.19 -19.90
C ALA A 316 12.36 0.97 -20.07
N VAL A 317 13.16 1.27 -19.04
CA VAL A 317 14.61 0.94 -19.01
C VAL A 317 14.83 -0.57 -19.07
N ALA A 318 14.12 -1.35 -18.25
CA ALA A 318 14.25 -2.80 -18.24
C ALA A 318 13.85 -3.44 -19.59
N GLN A 319 12.88 -2.87 -20.31
CA GLN A 319 12.52 -3.27 -21.67
C GLN A 319 13.60 -2.92 -22.70
N ALA A 320 14.26 -1.75 -22.57
CA ALA A 320 15.37 -1.37 -23.44
C ALA A 320 16.58 -2.31 -23.26
N HIS A 321 16.92 -2.68 -22.01
CA HIS A 321 17.93 -3.71 -21.75
C HIS A 321 17.56 -5.08 -22.35
N SER A 322 16.28 -5.46 -22.35
CA SER A 322 15.84 -6.72 -22.97
C SER A 322 16.10 -6.75 -24.48
N VAL A 323 15.91 -5.63 -25.19
CA VAL A 323 16.28 -5.49 -26.62
C VAL A 323 17.79 -5.59 -26.83
N VAL A 324 18.58 -4.88 -26.01
CA VAL A 324 20.06 -4.93 -26.04
C VAL A 324 20.58 -6.35 -25.78
N LEU A 325 20.01 -7.06 -24.81
CA LEU A 325 20.34 -8.46 -24.52
C LEU A 325 20.01 -9.40 -25.68
N SER A 326 18.87 -9.20 -26.35
CA SER A 326 18.50 -10.01 -27.52
C SER A 326 19.52 -9.87 -28.67
N HIS A 327 19.94 -8.65 -28.97
CA HIS A 327 20.96 -8.42 -30.00
C HIS A 327 22.37 -8.89 -29.59
N LEU A 328 22.76 -8.75 -28.32
CA LEU A 328 24.00 -9.33 -27.80
C LEU A 328 24.00 -10.87 -27.92
N GLN A 329 22.91 -11.53 -27.55
CA GLN A 329 22.75 -12.98 -27.70
C GLN A 329 22.84 -13.42 -29.16
N GLN A 330 22.14 -12.73 -30.08
CA GLN A 330 22.23 -13.00 -31.53
C GLN A 330 23.67 -12.92 -32.05
N ILE A 331 24.43 -11.89 -31.65
CA ILE A 331 25.79 -11.65 -32.13
C ILE A 331 26.78 -12.68 -31.57
N VAL A 332 26.65 -13.08 -30.30
CA VAL A 332 27.50 -14.11 -29.67
C VAL A 332 27.21 -15.50 -30.25
N VAL A 333 25.95 -15.83 -30.54
CA VAL A 333 25.56 -17.14 -31.12
C VAL A 333 25.89 -17.24 -32.61
N SER A 334 25.77 -16.16 -33.38
CA SER A 334 25.89 -16.18 -34.85
C SER A 334 27.33 -16.16 -35.39
N ARG A 335 28.37 -16.16 -34.53
CA ARG A 335 29.78 -16.03 -34.95
C ARG A 335 30.62 -17.23 -34.50
N ASN A 336 30.70 -18.25 -35.36
CA ASN A 336 31.41 -19.53 -35.17
C ASN A 336 32.62 -19.47 -34.22
N GLY A 337 32.48 -20.06 -33.02
CA GLY A 337 33.57 -20.59 -32.18
C GLY A 337 34.67 -19.63 -31.68
N ALA A 338 34.60 -18.33 -31.98
CA ALA A 338 35.76 -17.43 -31.83
C ALA A 338 35.79 -16.57 -30.55
N GLN A 339 34.77 -16.67 -29.66
CA GLN A 339 34.70 -15.92 -28.40
C GLN A 339 34.16 -16.77 -27.24
N GLU A 340 34.76 -17.94 -27.02
CA GLU A 340 34.52 -18.73 -25.80
C GLU A 340 34.88 -17.90 -24.55
N GLY A 341 33.95 -17.80 -23.60
CA GLY A 341 34.17 -17.17 -22.29
C GLY A 341 33.50 -15.82 -22.02
N ILE A 342 32.80 -15.19 -22.98
CA ILE A 342 32.05 -13.94 -22.71
C ILE A 342 30.78 -14.25 -21.92
N LYS A 343 30.78 -13.97 -20.61
CA LYS A 343 29.56 -13.98 -19.78
C LYS A 343 28.73 -12.72 -20.05
N LEU A 344 27.53 -12.90 -20.60
CA LEU A 344 26.52 -11.84 -20.69
C LEU A 344 25.89 -11.56 -19.31
N TYR A 345 25.32 -10.37 -19.15
CA TYR A 345 24.46 -10.06 -17.99
C TYR A 345 23.04 -10.61 -18.21
N GLU A 346 22.29 -10.84 -17.13
CA GLU A 346 20.91 -11.31 -17.19
C GLU A 346 19.92 -10.17 -16.98
N GLN A 347 18.68 -10.35 -17.46
CA GLN A 347 17.56 -9.48 -17.10
C GLN A 347 17.32 -9.42 -15.58
N ALA A 348 17.71 -10.49 -14.87
CA ALA A 348 17.73 -10.58 -13.41
C ALA A 348 18.65 -9.55 -12.75
N ASP A 349 19.85 -9.33 -13.30
CA ASP A 349 20.80 -8.34 -12.78
C ASP A 349 20.23 -6.92 -12.85
N VAL A 350 19.49 -6.63 -13.93
CA VAL A 350 18.78 -5.35 -14.13
C VAL A 350 17.68 -5.17 -13.07
N TYR A 351 16.82 -6.18 -12.89
CA TYR A 351 15.78 -6.12 -11.86
C TYR A 351 16.33 -6.13 -10.42
N ALA A 352 17.49 -6.74 -10.17
CA ALA A 352 18.16 -6.66 -8.87
C ALA A 352 18.59 -5.21 -8.56
N LYS A 353 19.24 -4.52 -9.50
CA LYS A 353 19.62 -3.10 -9.32
C LYS A 353 18.41 -2.17 -9.19
N ILE A 354 17.33 -2.41 -9.94
CA ILE A 354 16.06 -1.69 -9.78
C ILE A 354 15.48 -1.88 -8.37
N GLN A 355 15.48 -3.11 -7.84
CA GLN A 355 15.04 -3.39 -6.47
C GLN A 355 15.91 -2.67 -5.43
N THR A 356 17.24 -2.66 -5.59
CA THR A 356 18.15 -1.94 -4.66
C THR A 356 17.83 -0.44 -4.61
N VAL A 357 17.66 0.22 -5.76
CA VAL A 357 17.37 1.67 -5.82
C VAL A 357 16.00 2.00 -5.20
N LEU A 358 14.97 1.18 -5.46
CA LEU A 358 13.65 1.34 -4.85
C LEU A 358 13.65 1.03 -3.35
N GLN A 359 14.43 0.05 -2.88
CA GLN A 359 14.55 -0.26 -1.46
C GLN A 359 15.19 0.91 -0.69
N VAL A 360 16.23 1.54 -1.22
CA VAL A 360 16.84 2.74 -0.62
C VAL A 360 15.81 3.88 -0.55
N LEU A 361 15.09 4.16 -1.64
CA LEU A 361 14.04 5.15 -1.69
C LEU A 361 12.96 4.91 -0.60
N LEU A 362 12.49 3.67 -0.48
CA LEU A 362 11.48 3.29 0.52
C LEU A 362 12.04 3.37 1.94
N MET A 363 13.30 3.00 2.18
CA MET A 363 13.91 3.09 3.50
C MET A 363 13.92 4.52 4.06
N ASP A 364 14.13 5.52 3.20
CA ASP A 364 14.12 6.93 3.58
C ASP A 364 12.70 7.51 3.69
N TYR A 365 11.78 7.20 2.76
CA TYR A 365 10.40 7.72 2.83
C TYR A 365 9.50 7.05 3.90
N LEU A 366 9.80 5.81 4.29
CA LEU A 366 9.11 5.08 5.37
C LEU A 366 9.74 5.28 6.75
N ASP A 367 10.83 6.06 6.82
CA ASP A 367 11.65 6.34 8.01
C ASP A 367 12.05 5.09 8.81
N VAL A 368 12.57 4.07 8.09
CA VAL A 368 12.99 2.79 8.68
C VAL A 368 14.08 2.97 9.75
N LYS A 369 14.87 4.06 9.64
CA LYS A 369 15.96 4.40 10.53
C LYS A 369 15.42 4.84 11.90
N ASN A 370 14.56 5.87 11.95
CA ASN A 370 14.03 6.36 13.23
C ASN A 370 12.99 5.41 13.83
N THR A 371 12.18 4.71 13.01
CA THR A 371 11.24 3.68 13.51
C THR A 371 11.96 2.57 14.27
N ARG A 372 13.16 2.14 13.84
CA ARG A 372 13.97 1.16 14.59
C ARG A 372 14.45 1.72 15.93
N SER A 373 14.97 2.95 15.95
CA SER A 373 15.39 3.62 17.19
C SER A 373 14.25 3.87 18.19
N ALA A 374 13.00 3.94 17.72
CA ALA A 374 11.81 4.08 18.58
C ALA A 374 11.22 2.73 19.06
N ALA A 375 11.68 1.60 18.52
CA ALA A 375 11.15 0.27 18.81
C ALA A 375 11.92 -0.48 19.91
N GLU A 376 13.21 -0.19 20.12
CA GLU A 376 13.95 -0.71 21.27
C GLU A 376 13.70 0.13 22.53
N PRO A 377 13.46 -0.48 23.70
CA PRO A 377 13.46 0.22 24.98
C PRO A 377 14.90 0.53 25.42
N SER A 378 15.55 1.46 24.72
CA SER A 378 16.96 1.80 24.90
C SER A 378 17.23 2.47 26.26
N ALA A 379 17.52 1.65 27.28
CA ALA A 379 17.98 2.08 28.60
C ALA A 379 19.43 2.57 28.57
N GLN A 380 19.71 3.63 27.80
CA GLN A 380 21.02 4.28 27.73
C GLN A 380 20.89 5.80 27.86
N LEU A 381 21.40 6.35 28.97
CA LEU A 381 21.65 7.79 29.08
C LEU A 381 22.90 8.15 28.27
N SER A 382 22.73 8.48 26.99
CA SER A 382 23.78 9.03 26.15
C SER A 382 23.97 10.53 26.42
N TYR A 383 24.80 10.84 27.41
CA TYR A 383 25.38 12.19 27.59
C TYR A 383 26.20 12.56 26.35
N ALA A 384 25.73 13.52 25.54
CA ALA A 384 26.47 14.04 24.40
C ALA A 384 26.29 15.57 24.26
N SER A 385 27.40 16.30 24.41
CA SER A 385 27.61 17.72 24.02
C SER A 385 26.45 18.71 24.26
N THR A 386 26.38 19.28 25.46
CA THR A 386 25.69 20.57 25.69
C THR A 386 26.44 21.71 24.99
N GLY A 387 26.09 21.99 23.73
CA GLY A 387 26.68 23.04 22.90
C GLY A 387 25.67 24.11 22.47
N GLY A 388 24.85 24.61 23.40
CA GLY A 388 23.81 25.63 23.13
C GLY A 388 23.53 26.50 24.36
N ASP A 389 23.36 27.81 24.14
CA ASP A 389 23.44 28.86 25.17
C ASP A 389 22.54 28.68 26.40
N PHE A 390 23.18 28.41 27.55
CA PHE A 390 22.54 28.50 28.88
C PHE A 390 22.08 29.94 29.21
N GLY A 391 22.65 30.95 28.54
CA GLY A 391 22.31 32.37 28.71
C GLY A 391 20.89 32.75 28.27
N ALA A 392 20.22 31.91 27.45
CA ALA A 392 18.87 32.18 26.97
C ALA A 392 17.81 32.19 28.10
N PHE A 393 18.00 31.39 29.16
CA PHE A 393 16.98 31.17 30.20
C PHE A 393 16.81 32.31 31.21
N PHE A 394 17.76 33.24 31.32
CA PHE A 394 17.69 34.37 32.26
C PHE A 394 17.43 35.73 31.60
N ALA A 395 17.40 35.78 30.26
CA ALA A 395 17.17 37.01 29.52
C ALA A 395 15.69 37.43 29.52
N LYS A 396 15.27 38.22 30.53
CA LYS A 396 13.97 38.93 30.55
C LYS A 396 13.84 39.95 29.40
N LYS A 397 13.63 39.49 28.17
CA LYS A 397 13.29 40.33 27.01
C LYS A 397 11.78 40.38 26.81
N LYS A 398 11.25 41.59 26.61
CA LYS A 398 9.85 41.84 26.27
C LYS A 398 9.48 41.11 24.97
N PRO A 399 8.23 40.63 24.80
CA PRO A 399 7.80 40.05 23.53
C PRO A 399 7.85 41.13 22.42
N LEU A 400 8.83 41.02 21.53
CA LEU A 400 8.69 41.66 20.22
C LEU A 400 7.56 40.96 19.50
N ARG A 401 6.56 41.74 19.05
CA ARG A 401 5.57 41.24 18.09
C ARG A 401 6.32 40.72 16.86
N PRO A 402 5.89 39.62 16.22
CA PRO A 402 6.46 39.23 14.93
C PRO A 402 6.29 40.42 13.98
N LYS A 403 7.38 40.84 13.34
CA LYS A 403 7.32 41.83 12.26
C LYS A 403 6.60 41.18 11.07
N GLN A 404 5.28 41.33 11.01
CA GLN A 404 4.57 41.18 9.75
C GLN A 404 5.24 42.13 8.76
N SER A 405 5.73 41.60 7.64
CA SER A 405 6.06 42.44 6.50
C SER A 405 4.75 43.10 6.05
N LEU A 406 4.64 44.42 6.23
CA LEU A 406 3.44 45.19 5.85
C LEU A 406 3.18 45.16 4.35
N PHE A 407 4.13 44.64 3.56
CA PHE A 407 3.94 44.26 2.17
C PHE A 407 4.27 42.77 2.00
N LYS A 408 3.25 42.00 1.59
CA LYS A 408 3.39 40.69 0.94
C LYS A 408 2.94 40.87 -0.51
N PHE A 409 3.85 40.74 -1.46
CA PHE A 409 3.52 40.84 -2.89
C PHE A 409 3.02 39.48 -3.43
N GLU A 410 1.96 38.95 -2.82
CA GLU A 410 1.34 37.67 -3.22
C GLU A 410 0.48 37.79 -4.50
N SER A 411 0.55 38.94 -5.20
CA SER A 411 -0.18 39.22 -6.45
C SER A 411 0.64 39.94 -7.55
N SER A 412 1.97 40.11 -7.40
CA SER A 412 2.79 40.69 -8.50
C SER A 412 3.19 39.65 -9.54
N SER A 413 2.64 39.75 -10.74
CA SER A 413 2.96 38.89 -11.90
C SER A 413 4.40 39.01 -12.42
N HIS A 414 5.22 39.92 -11.88
CA HIS A 414 6.57 40.25 -12.37
C HIS A 414 7.70 40.00 -11.36
N ALA A 415 7.38 39.55 -10.14
CA ALA A 415 8.40 39.22 -9.14
C ALA A 415 8.88 37.77 -9.29
N ILE A 416 9.58 37.46 -10.40
CA ILE A 416 10.23 36.16 -10.58
C ILE A 416 11.28 36.00 -9.49
N SER A 417 11.02 35.11 -8.53
CA SER A 417 12.01 34.75 -7.50
C SER A 417 13.31 34.28 -8.16
N MET A 418 14.47 34.61 -7.57
CA MET A 418 15.76 34.04 -7.99
C MET A 418 15.72 32.51 -8.08
N SER A 419 14.97 31.86 -7.17
CA SER A 419 14.75 30.40 -7.20
C SER A 419 13.92 29.91 -8.39
N ALA A 420 13.06 30.76 -8.96
CA ALA A 420 12.25 30.45 -10.14
C ALA A 420 13.04 30.70 -11.43
N TYR A 421 13.81 31.79 -11.50
CA TYR A 421 14.76 32.04 -12.60
C TYR A 421 15.77 30.89 -12.74
N LEU A 422 16.40 30.47 -11.62
CA LEU A 422 17.30 29.30 -11.56
C LEU A 422 16.60 27.92 -11.75
N ARG A 423 15.28 27.89 -11.94
CA ARG A 423 14.53 26.69 -12.34
C ARG A 423 14.15 26.74 -13.81
N GLU A 424 13.73 27.89 -14.33
CA GLU A 424 13.46 28.08 -15.76
C GLU A 424 14.74 27.89 -16.59
N GLN A 425 15.87 28.44 -16.13
CA GLN A 425 17.19 28.22 -16.75
C GLN A 425 17.59 26.73 -16.74
N ARG A 426 17.24 25.98 -15.69
CA ARG A 426 17.45 24.52 -15.62
C ARG A 426 16.52 23.75 -16.58
N ARG A 427 15.27 24.19 -16.74
CA ARG A 427 14.34 23.65 -17.75
C ARG A 427 14.86 23.84 -19.16
N GLU A 428 15.39 25.02 -19.50
CA GLU A 428 16.00 25.25 -20.81
C GLU A 428 17.21 24.34 -21.06
N LEU A 429 18.09 24.18 -20.07
CA LEU A 429 19.25 23.26 -20.19
C LEU A 429 18.80 21.81 -20.46
N TYR A 430 17.85 21.28 -19.69
CA TYR A 430 17.29 19.94 -19.92
C TYR A 430 16.51 19.79 -21.24
N SER A 431 16.13 20.91 -21.89
CA SER A 431 15.36 20.89 -23.13
C SER A 431 16.18 21.17 -24.40
N LYS A 432 17.42 21.65 -24.28
CA LYS A 432 18.27 22.05 -25.42
C LYS A 432 19.45 21.13 -25.69
N SER A 433 20.04 20.49 -24.69
CA SER A 433 21.02 19.41 -24.92
C SER A 433 20.65 18.14 -24.16
N GLY A 434 20.54 17.05 -24.91
CA GLY A 434 20.51 15.69 -24.36
C GLY A 434 21.93 15.13 -24.25
N GLU A 435 22.88 15.96 -23.82
CA GLU A 435 24.32 15.67 -23.70
C GLU A 435 24.71 15.56 -22.23
N LEU A 436 25.53 14.56 -21.90
CA LEU A 436 25.96 14.28 -20.53
C LEU A 436 27.22 15.07 -20.17
N GLN A 437 27.07 16.35 -19.83
CA GLN A 437 28.10 17.09 -19.07
C GLN A 437 27.57 17.56 -17.71
N GLY A 438 27.43 16.59 -16.80
CA GLY A 438 27.43 16.85 -15.36
C GLY A 438 28.85 17.20 -14.90
N GLY A 439 29.27 18.45 -15.15
CA GLY A 439 30.53 18.99 -14.62
C GLY A 439 30.52 19.04 -13.09
N ALA A 440 31.71 19.13 -12.47
CA ALA A 440 31.87 19.07 -11.02
C ALA A 440 31.18 20.22 -10.25
N ASP A 441 30.77 21.28 -10.94
CA ASP A 441 30.26 22.53 -10.35
C ASP A 441 28.75 22.53 -10.02
N ASP A 442 27.98 21.48 -10.37
CA ASP A 442 26.56 21.31 -9.93
C ASP A 442 26.42 21.11 -8.40
N ASN A 443 27.54 21.13 -7.66
CA ASN A 443 27.60 21.04 -6.20
C ASN A 443 27.50 22.40 -5.46
N LEU A 444 27.44 23.54 -6.18
CA LEU A 444 27.70 24.85 -5.57
C LEU A 444 26.52 25.58 -4.90
N ILE A 445 25.27 25.09 -4.99
CA ILE A 445 24.10 25.74 -4.33
C ILE A 445 23.19 24.72 -3.65
N GLU A 446 23.14 24.83 -2.31
CA GLU A 446 22.35 24.07 -1.34
C GLU A 446 22.72 22.57 -1.22
N GLY A 447 22.88 22.10 0.03
CA GLY A 447 23.57 20.86 0.36
C GLY A 447 22.87 19.57 -0.10
N GLY A 448 23.64 18.47 -0.09
CA GLY A 448 23.26 17.16 -0.64
C GLY A 448 22.17 16.38 0.11
N GLU A 449 21.19 17.05 0.71
CA GLU A 449 19.99 16.42 1.24
C GLU A 449 19.00 16.10 0.10
N THR A 450 18.43 14.89 0.13
CA THR A 450 17.38 14.49 -0.80
C THR A 450 16.10 15.27 -0.53
N LYS A 451 15.70 16.15 -1.46
CA LYS A 451 14.46 16.92 -1.33
C LYS A 451 13.23 16.01 -1.37
N PHE A 452 12.71 15.65 -0.20
CA PHE A 452 11.52 14.83 -0.03
C PHE A 452 10.25 15.53 -0.54
N LEU A 453 9.35 14.77 -1.18
CA LEU A 453 8.04 15.25 -1.67
C LEU A 453 6.95 15.28 -0.59
N CYS A 454 7.15 14.51 0.48
CA CYS A 454 6.30 14.46 1.66
C CYS A 454 7.19 14.15 2.88
N LYS A 455 6.72 14.42 4.10
CA LYS A 455 7.47 14.05 5.30
C LYS A 455 7.70 12.52 5.35
N PRO A 456 8.93 12.06 5.65
CA PRO A 456 9.18 10.68 6.03
C PRO A 456 8.28 10.23 7.18
N GLY A 457 7.87 8.96 7.17
CA GLY A 457 7.09 8.41 8.28
C GLY A 457 6.31 7.16 7.93
N ALA A 458 6.15 6.28 8.91
CA ALA A 458 5.68 4.92 8.70
C ALA A 458 4.28 4.81 8.08
N ARG A 459 3.37 5.76 8.38
CA ARG A 459 2.01 5.77 7.85
C ARG A 459 1.94 5.99 6.33
N ASN A 460 3.03 6.43 5.67
CA ASN A 460 3.13 6.49 4.21
C ASN A 460 2.91 5.13 3.52
N ILE A 461 3.21 4.01 4.21
CA ILE A 461 3.00 2.65 3.67
C ILE A 461 1.54 2.40 3.26
N THR A 462 0.58 3.00 3.98
CA THR A 462 -0.87 2.77 3.80
C THR A 462 -1.40 3.17 2.42
N VAL A 463 -0.73 4.10 1.75
CA VAL A 463 -1.11 4.57 0.40
C VAL A 463 -0.35 3.82 -0.69
N ILE A 464 0.92 3.49 -0.44
CA ILE A 464 1.82 2.93 -1.47
C ILE A 464 1.85 1.40 -1.52
N PHE A 465 1.34 0.71 -0.50
CA PHE A 465 1.40 -0.75 -0.38
C PHE A 465 0.82 -1.49 -1.59
N GLN A 466 -0.40 -1.14 -2.02
CA GLN A 466 -1.09 -1.87 -3.09
C GLN A 466 -0.43 -1.66 -4.48
N PRO A 467 -0.03 -0.43 -4.89
CA PRO A 467 0.82 -0.22 -6.07
C PRO A 467 2.14 -0.99 -6.01
N LEU A 468 2.86 -0.89 -4.88
CA LEU A 468 4.16 -1.54 -4.68
C LEU A 468 4.05 -3.07 -4.79
N LEU A 469 3.00 -3.67 -4.23
CA LEU A 469 2.76 -5.11 -4.30
C LEU A 469 2.51 -5.59 -5.74
N ARG A 470 1.80 -4.81 -6.58
CA ARG A 470 1.64 -5.13 -8.02
C ARG A 470 2.98 -5.07 -8.76
N PHE A 471 3.80 -4.07 -8.49
CA PHE A 471 5.11 -3.92 -9.14
C PHE A 471 6.09 -5.05 -8.72
N ILE A 472 6.03 -5.47 -7.47
CA ILE A 472 6.77 -6.67 -7.00
C ILE A 472 6.30 -7.93 -7.74
N GLN A 473 5.00 -8.14 -7.91
CA GLN A 473 4.45 -9.27 -8.69
C GLN A 473 4.88 -9.23 -10.17
N GLU A 474 4.98 -8.04 -10.76
CA GLU A 474 5.52 -7.88 -12.12
C GLU A 474 6.99 -8.31 -12.19
N ILE A 475 7.84 -7.86 -11.26
CA ILE A 475 9.25 -8.27 -11.17
C ILE A 475 9.38 -9.79 -10.95
N GLU A 476 8.60 -10.35 -10.03
CA GLU A 476 8.54 -11.80 -9.77
C GLU A 476 8.19 -12.58 -11.05
N SER A 477 7.27 -12.07 -11.89
CA SER A 477 6.93 -12.69 -13.17
C SER A 477 8.04 -12.57 -14.22
N ARG A 478 8.77 -11.45 -14.26
CA ARG A 478 9.80 -11.15 -15.28
C ARG A 478 11.18 -11.73 -14.97
N MET A 479 11.47 -12.12 -13.72
CA MET A 479 12.69 -12.88 -13.35
C MET A 479 12.50 -14.41 -13.37
N GLY A 480 11.26 -14.89 -13.43
CA GLY A 480 10.95 -16.32 -13.50
C GLY A 480 11.00 -17.07 -12.15
N PRO A 481 10.47 -18.31 -12.11
CA PRO A 481 10.04 -18.96 -10.86
C PRO A 481 11.18 -19.35 -9.90
N ALA A 482 12.40 -19.54 -10.41
CA ALA A 482 13.55 -19.87 -9.56
C ALA A 482 14.08 -18.65 -8.79
N GLN A 483 14.11 -17.48 -9.44
CA GLN A 483 14.66 -16.24 -8.88
C GLN A 483 13.57 -15.40 -8.16
N ALA A 484 12.28 -15.61 -8.44
CA ALA A 484 11.18 -14.94 -7.75
C ALA A 484 11.24 -15.06 -6.21
N LYS A 485 11.68 -16.22 -5.67
CA LYS A 485 11.91 -16.44 -4.23
C LYS A 485 13.02 -15.57 -3.62
N GLN A 486 13.82 -14.88 -4.44
CA GLN A 486 14.91 -14.00 -4.02
C GLN A 486 14.59 -12.51 -4.19
N CYS A 487 13.31 -12.14 -4.43
CA CYS A 487 12.90 -10.74 -4.54
C CYS A 487 13.17 -9.99 -3.22
N GLN A 488 14.24 -9.19 -3.21
CA GLN A 488 14.70 -8.43 -2.03
C GLN A 488 13.63 -7.44 -1.57
N LEU A 489 12.90 -6.84 -2.53
CA LEU A 489 11.83 -5.89 -2.28
C LEU A 489 10.61 -6.54 -1.60
N ARG A 490 10.29 -7.80 -1.94
CA ARG A 490 9.25 -8.61 -1.28
C ARG A 490 9.61 -8.90 0.18
N THR A 491 10.85 -9.33 0.41
CA THR A 491 11.37 -9.65 1.75
C THR A 491 11.42 -8.40 2.64
N PHE A 492 11.95 -7.29 2.11
CA PHE A 492 11.98 -5.99 2.79
C PHE A 492 10.57 -5.51 3.18
N LEU A 493 9.61 -5.55 2.25
CA LEU A 493 8.24 -5.11 2.49
C LEU A 493 7.55 -5.96 3.57
N THR A 494 7.77 -7.28 3.55
CA THR A 494 7.17 -8.22 4.51
C THR A 494 7.71 -7.99 5.93
N TYR A 495 9.03 -7.87 6.08
CA TYR A 495 9.70 -7.52 7.34
C TYR A 495 9.25 -6.15 7.86
N TYR A 496 9.22 -5.13 6.98
CA TYR A 496 8.81 -3.78 7.37
C TYR A 496 7.36 -3.75 7.89
N ILE A 497 6.43 -4.45 7.26
CA ILE A 497 5.03 -4.48 7.69
C ILE A 497 4.90 -5.23 9.02
N ASN A 498 5.41 -6.46 9.09
CA ASN A 498 5.17 -7.36 10.22
C ASN A 498 5.89 -6.89 11.49
N ASP A 499 7.18 -6.60 11.39
CA ASP A 499 8.06 -6.44 12.55
C ASP A 499 8.22 -4.97 12.97
N LEU A 500 8.10 -4.02 12.03
CA LEU A 500 8.24 -2.58 12.30
C LEU A 500 6.89 -1.86 12.34
N PHE A 501 6.12 -1.86 11.25
CA PHE A 501 4.89 -1.08 11.14
C PHE A 501 3.79 -1.55 12.11
N LEU A 502 3.49 -2.85 12.17
CA LEU A 502 2.48 -3.36 13.12
C LEU A 502 2.93 -3.19 14.58
N SER A 503 4.22 -3.30 14.87
CA SER A 503 4.80 -3.01 16.20
C SER A 503 4.68 -1.53 16.58
N GLN A 504 4.96 -0.63 15.63
CA GLN A 504 4.78 0.82 15.81
C GLN A 504 3.31 1.17 16.01
N VAL A 505 2.39 0.67 15.18
CA VAL A 505 0.94 0.90 15.35
C VAL A 505 0.46 0.40 16.72
N ARG A 506 0.90 -0.79 17.16
CA ARG A 506 0.58 -1.34 18.48
C ARG A 506 1.11 -0.47 19.63
N THR A 507 2.33 0.06 19.51
CA THR A 507 2.93 0.90 20.56
C THR A 507 2.41 2.34 20.56
N GLU A 508 2.07 2.93 19.41
CA GLU A 508 1.33 4.19 19.31
C GLU A 508 -0.05 4.05 19.98
N THR A 509 -0.81 3.01 19.60
CA THR A 509 -2.14 2.72 20.17
C THR A 509 -2.05 2.52 21.69
N ASN A 510 -1.06 1.76 22.17
CA ASN A 510 -0.83 1.57 23.61
C ASN A 510 -0.46 2.85 24.36
N LYS A 511 0.24 3.81 23.73
CA LYS A 511 0.58 5.11 24.35
C LYS A 511 -0.62 6.05 24.43
N GLU A 512 -1.46 6.09 23.38
CA GLU A 512 -2.73 6.83 23.40
C GLU A 512 -3.68 6.26 24.47
N ILE A 513 -3.77 4.93 24.56
CA ILE A 513 -4.40 4.16 25.64
C ILE A 513 -3.86 4.60 27.02
N GLU A 514 -2.54 4.52 27.25
CA GLU A 514 -1.97 4.82 28.56
C GLU A 514 -2.29 6.25 29.03
N ALA A 515 -2.23 7.23 28.12
CA ALA A 515 -2.54 8.63 28.39
C ALA A 515 -3.98 8.82 28.89
N VAL A 516 -4.98 8.23 28.22
CA VAL A 516 -6.39 8.36 28.63
C VAL A 516 -6.66 7.67 29.97
N THR A 517 -6.00 6.55 30.28
CA THR A 517 -6.16 5.91 31.60
C THR A 517 -5.80 6.81 32.78
N LYS A 518 -4.78 7.67 32.62
CA LYS A 518 -4.23 8.50 33.70
C LYS A 518 -5.12 9.69 34.10
N VAL A 519 -6.21 9.95 33.38
CA VAL A 519 -7.20 10.97 33.78
C VAL A 519 -7.95 10.52 35.04
N SER A 520 -7.92 11.38 36.06
CA SER A 520 -8.35 11.08 37.43
C SER A 520 -9.86 10.84 37.58
N ASP A 521 -10.71 11.52 36.78
CA ASP A 521 -12.16 11.43 36.89
C ASP A 521 -12.85 11.56 35.51
N PRO A 522 -12.80 10.51 34.66
CA PRO A 522 -13.30 10.57 33.29
C PRO A 522 -14.83 10.50 33.19
N LEU A 523 -15.55 10.20 34.29
CA LEU A 523 -17.00 10.02 34.29
C LEU A 523 -17.76 11.35 34.11
N LYS A 524 -17.07 12.48 34.28
CA LYS A 524 -17.60 13.84 34.10
C LYS A 524 -17.28 14.44 32.73
N ILE A 525 -16.52 13.73 31.88
CA ILE A 525 -16.01 14.24 30.60
C ILE A 525 -16.94 13.81 29.45
N LEU A 526 -18.02 14.59 29.30
CA LEU A 526 -19.01 14.44 28.24
C LEU A 526 -18.48 14.96 26.90
N ALA A 527 -18.93 14.34 25.81
CA ALA A 527 -18.60 14.74 24.44
C ALA A 527 -19.00 16.19 24.16
N SER A 528 -18.15 16.90 23.39
CA SER A 528 -18.49 18.24 22.92
C SER A 528 -19.73 18.20 22.03
N ALA A 529 -20.49 19.29 22.03
CA ALA A 529 -21.74 19.39 21.26
C ALA A 529 -21.54 19.06 19.77
N ASP A 530 -20.41 19.49 19.19
CA ASP A 530 -20.05 19.20 17.81
C ASP A 530 -19.80 17.70 17.56
N THR A 531 -19.14 17.01 18.49
CA THR A 531 -18.93 15.55 18.41
C THR A 531 -20.25 14.78 18.48
N MET A 532 -21.16 15.18 19.38
CA MET A 532 -22.50 14.54 19.49
C MET A 532 -23.34 14.77 18.23
N LYS A 533 -23.32 15.99 17.69
CA LYS A 533 -23.99 16.37 16.45
C LYS A 533 -23.47 15.57 15.25
N ASN A 534 -22.16 15.42 15.12
CA ASN A 534 -21.52 14.65 14.04
C ASN A 534 -21.79 13.13 14.12
N LEU A 535 -22.11 12.60 15.32
CA LEU A 535 -22.46 11.19 15.52
C LEU A 535 -23.97 10.90 15.43
N GLY A 536 -24.80 11.93 15.28
CA GLY A 536 -26.26 11.84 15.19
C GLY A 536 -26.95 11.45 16.50
N VAL A 537 -26.37 11.77 17.66
CA VAL A 537 -26.85 11.33 18.98
C VAL A 537 -27.49 12.48 19.75
N GLN A 538 -28.69 12.24 20.31
CA GLN A 538 -29.51 13.26 20.98
C GLN A 538 -29.24 13.41 22.50
N ARG A 539 -28.43 12.53 23.09
CA ARG A 539 -28.10 12.49 24.53
C ARG A 539 -26.59 12.47 24.77
N PRO A 540 -26.10 12.85 25.97
CA PRO A 540 -24.67 12.94 26.25
C PRO A 540 -23.94 11.59 26.21
N LEU A 541 -22.87 11.51 25.42
CA LEU A 541 -21.91 10.39 25.42
C LEU A 541 -20.58 10.81 26.05
N LEU A 542 -19.72 9.85 26.44
CA LEU A 542 -18.39 10.13 27.00
C LEU A 542 -17.35 10.43 25.88
N GLN A 543 -16.55 11.48 26.03
CA GLN A 543 -16.01 12.31 24.94
C GLN A 543 -15.21 11.66 23.78
N GLU A 544 -14.53 10.54 23.98
CA GLU A 544 -13.50 10.03 23.05
C GLU A 544 -13.83 8.67 22.41
N LEU A 545 -13.67 8.57 21.07
CA LEU A 545 -14.25 7.47 20.26
C LEU A 545 -13.27 6.36 19.84
N LEU A 546 -11.96 6.53 20.03
CA LEU A 546 -10.95 5.51 19.68
C LEU A 546 -10.52 4.64 20.87
N VAL A 547 -10.97 4.96 22.08
CA VAL A 547 -10.58 4.30 23.34
C VAL A 547 -11.45 3.06 23.61
N ILE A 548 -11.90 2.37 22.55
CA ILE A 548 -12.93 1.31 22.61
C ILE A 548 -12.55 0.19 23.59
N PHE A 549 -11.33 -0.34 23.46
CA PHE A 549 -10.83 -1.46 24.29
C PHE A 549 -10.47 -1.09 25.74
N GLN A 550 -10.40 0.21 26.09
CA GLN A 550 -9.98 0.63 27.42
C GLN A 550 -11.06 1.38 28.21
N LYS A 551 -11.97 2.10 27.52
CA LYS A 551 -13.28 2.44 28.08
C LYS A 551 -14.03 1.18 28.47
N MET A 552 -13.90 0.10 27.70
CA MET A 552 -14.22 -1.29 28.10
C MET A 552 -13.92 -1.55 29.58
N TYR A 553 -12.64 -1.54 29.95
CA TYR A 553 -12.20 -1.89 31.30
C TYR A 553 -12.63 -0.85 32.33
N LYS A 554 -12.53 0.46 32.01
CA LYS A 554 -12.88 1.54 32.96
C LYS A 554 -14.39 1.66 33.20
N CYS A 555 -15.23 1.29 32.23
CA CYS A 555 -16.70 1.23 32.35
C CYS A 555 -17.13 -0.02 33.14
N THR A 556 -16.61 -1.20 32.81
CA THR A 556 -16.87 -2.43 33.60
C THR A 556 -16.33 -2.31 35.02
N HIS A 557 -15.21 -1.62 35.23
CA HIS A 557 -14.70 -1.28 36.57
C HIS A 557 -15.56 -0.22 37.29
N THR A 558 -16.21 0.69 36.58
CA THR A 558 -17.18 1.64 37.18
C THR A 558 -18.45 0.92 37.61
N TYR A 559 -18.98 0.02 36.77
CA TYR A 559 -20.07 -0.89 37.16
C TYR A 559 -19.68 -1.72 38.39
N ARG A 560 -18.47 -2.29 38.41
CA ARG A 560 -17.91 -2.98 39.59
C ARG A 560 -17.90 -2.11 40.85
N LYS A 561 -17.35 -0.90 40.74
CA LYS A 561 -17.21 0.02 41.87
C LYS A 561 -18.54 0.51 42.43
N ILE A 562 -19.56 0.69 41.59
CA ILE A 562 -20.89 1.18 42.04
C ILE A 562 -21.78 0.00 42.49
N CYS A 563 -21.81 -1.10 41.73
CA CYS A 563 -22.78 -2.20 41.91
C CYS A 563 -22.21 -3.46 42.58
N GLU A 564 -20.89 -3.61 42.72
CA GLU A 564 -20.28 -4.78 43.40
C GLU A 564 -19.62 -4.40 44.74
N GLU A 565 -19.00 -3.21 44.83
CA GLU A 565 -18.31 -2.76 46.04
C GLU A 565 -19.24 -2.09 47.08
N LYS A 566 -20.40 -1.55 46.69
CA LYS A 566 -21.34 -0.85 47.60
C LYS A 566 -22.40 -1.73 48.26
N LEU A 567 -22.51 -3.01 47.90
CA LEU A 567 -23.44 -3.98 48.51
C LEU A 567 -24.93 -3.55 48.55
N THR A 568 -25.42 -2.85 47.54
CA THR A 568 -26.83 -2.38 47.51
C THR A 568 -27.81 -3.48 47.11
N ILE A 569 -29.03 -3.42 47.64
CA ILE A 569 -30.08 -4.43 47.35
C ILE A 569 -30.44 -4.43 45.86
N SER A 570 -30.54 -3.26 45.24
CA SER A 570 -30.79 -3.08 43.81
C SER A 570 -29.79 -3.84 42.93
N ALA A 571 -28.50 -3.77 43.26
CA ALA A 571 -27.44 -4.46 42.54
C ALA A 571 -27.39 -5.96 42.84
N SER A 572 -27.85 -6.40 44.01
CA SER A 572 -28.05 -7.82 44.30
C SER A 572 -29.21 -8.40 43.47
N TRP A 573 -30.35 -7.71 43.44
CA TRP A 573 -31.53 -8.11 42.66
C TRP A 573 -31.32 -8.02 41.13
N ALA A 574 -30.52 -7.08 40.63
CA ALA A 574 -30.11 -7.02 39.22
C ALA A 574 -28.95 -7.98 38.85
N LYS A 575 -28.39 -8.69 39.84
CA LYS A 575 -27.46 -9.81 39.64
C LYS A 575 -28.19 -11.14 39.59
N ASP A 576 -29.16 -11.34 40.48
CA ASP A 576 -30.08 -12.47 40.51
C ASP A 576 -30.69 -12.72 39.12
N GLU A 577 -30.46 -13.91 38.57
CA GLU A 577 -30.92 -14.23 37.23
C GLU A 577 -32.42 -14.49 37.15
N ASP A 578 -33.06 -14.98 38.21
CA ASP A 578 -34.49 -15.28 38.20
C ASP A 578 -35.31 -13.98 38.28
N ILE A 579 -34.86 -13.02 39.11
CA ILE A 579 -35.40 -11.65 39.13
C ILE A 579 -35.14 -10.96 37.79
N SER A 580 -33.90 -11.04 37.26
CA SER A 580 -33.55 -10.40 35.99
C SER A 580 -34.36 -10.98 34.81
N ARG A 581 -34.45 -12.32 34.70
CA ARG A 581 -35.24 -12.99 33.66
C ARG A 581 -36.74 -12.72 33.80
N LEU A 582 -37.26 -12.63 35.03
CA LEU A 582 -38.66 -12.21 35.26
C LEU A 582 -38.89 -10.80 34.69
N LEU A 583 -38.14 -9.80 35.15
CA LEU A 583 -38.32 -8.40 34.75
C LEU A 583 -38.15 -8.20 33.24
N GLN A 584 -37.17 -8.87 32.63
CA GLN A 584 -36.94 -8.83 31.18
C GLN A 584 -38.04 -9.54 30.37
N SER A 585 -38.78 -10.48 30.98
CA SER A 585 -39.92 -11.14 30.34
C SER A 585 -41.22 -10.32 30.38
N LEU A 586 -41.30 -9.26 31.19
CA LEU A 586 -42.51 -8.47 31.35
C LEU A 586 -42.80 -7.58 30.11
N PRO A 587 -44.08 -7.37 29.74
CA PRO A 587 -44.47 -6.54 28.59
C PRO A 587 -43.92 -5.11 28.59
N ASN A 588 -43.67 -4.50 29.75
CA ASN A 588 -43.07 -3.17 29.86
C ASN A 588 -41.57 -3.15 29.47
N TRP A 589 -40.79 -4.21 29.74
CA TRP A 589 -39.41 -4.32 29.24
C TRP A 589 -39.38 -4.51 27.71
N ALA A 590 -40.24 -5.39 27.18
CA ALA A 590 -40.38 -5.58 25.74
C ALA A 590 -40.90 -4.32 25.00
N SER A 591 -41.66 -3.47 25.70
CA SER A 591 -42.12 -2.16 25.20
C SER A 591 -41.03 -1.09 25.27
N MET A 592 -40.15 -1.15 26.29
CA MET A 592 -39.04 -0.21 26.48
C MET A 592 -37.96 -0.38 25.42
N THR A 593 -37.65 -1.61 25.01
CA THR A 593 -36.62 -1.91 23.99
C THR A 593 -37.04 -1.55 22.55
N GLN A 594 -38.25 -1.01 22.31
CA GLN A 594 -38.77 -0.67 20.99
C GLN A 594 -38.90 0.85 20.78
N PRO A 595 -38.41 1.41 19.65
CA PRO A 595 -38.62 2.82 19.33
C PRO A 595 -40.10 3.20 19.23
N ARG A 596 -40.48 4.33 19.88
CA ARG A 596 -41.87 4.83 20.01
C ARG A 596 -42.71 4.91 18.72
N GLN A 597 -42.09 4.91 17.54
CA GLN A 597 -42.79 5.04 16.25
C GLN A 597 -43.62 3.81 15.83
N LEU A 598 -43.46 2.65 16.48
CA LEU A 598 -44.14 1.39 16.11
C LEU A 598 -45.37 1.05 16.98
N ARG A 599 -45.69 1.83 18.01
CA ARG A 599 -46.64 1.42 19.06
C ARG A 599 -48.10 1.77 18.70
N GLN A 600 -48.89 0.77 18.29
CA GLN A 600 -50.35 0.87 18.17
C GLN A 600 -51.02 0.65 19.53
N LYS A 601 -51.46 1.72 20.19
CA LYS A 601 -52.08 1.61 21.52
C LYS A 601 -53.41 0.83 21.47
N ARG A 602 -53.51 -0.30 22.17
CA ARG A 602 -54.76 -1.06 22.36
C ARG A 602 -55.15 -1.12 23.82
N GLU A 603 -56.45 -1.17 24.10
CA GLU A 603 -56.99 -1.27 25.47
C GLU A 603 -56.53 -2.55 26.18
N GLU A 604 -56.37 -3.66 25.43
CA GLU A 604 -55.82 -4.93 25.92
C GLU A 604 -54.41 -4.79 26.53
N GLU A 605 -53.58 -3.86 26.03
CA GLU A 605 -52.21 -3.67 26.54
C GLU A 605 -52.19 -3.13 27.97
N GLU A 606 -53.20 -2.35 28.39
CA GLU A 606 -53.22 -1.72 29.72
C GLU A 606 -53.46 -2.73 30.84
N ASP A 607 -54.28 -3.76 30.60
CA ASP A 607 -54.51 -4.84 31.56
C ASP A 607 -53.30 -5.80 31.66
N PHE A 608 -52.64 -6.14 30.54
CA PHE A 608 -51.36 -6.86 30.58
C PHE A 608 -50.26 -6.07 31.32
N THR A 609 -50.23 -4.74 31.15
CA THR A 609 -49.29 -3.86 31.84
C THR A 609 -49.57 -3.79 33.34
N ARG A 610 -50.84 -3.68 33.75
CA ARG A 610 -51.22 -3.73 35.18
C ARG A 610 -50.88 -5.08 35.82
N ALA A 611 -51.10 -6.19 35.12
CA ALA A 611 -50.73 -7.52 35.59
C ALA A 611 -49.20 -7.67 35.77
N ALA A 612 -48.39 -7.03 34.91
CA ALA A 612 -46.94 -7.01 35.04
C ALA A 612 -46.48 -6.26 36.31
N PHE A 613 -47.03 -5.08 36.59
CA PHE A 613 -46.72 -4.31 37.81
C PHE A 613 -47.11 -5.05 39.09
N ALA A 614 -48.23 -5.79 39.07
CA ALA A 614 -48.65 -6.64 40.18
C ALA A 614 -47.67 -7.80 40.41
N LYS A 615 -47.28 -8.53 39.36
CA LYS A 615 -46.33 -9.65 39.45
C LYS A 615 -44.93 -9.20 39.91
N GLU A 616 -44.48 -8.03 39.45
CA GLU A 616 -43.26 -7.39 39.94
C GLU A 616 -43.37 -7.07 41.44
N SER A 617 -44.43 -6.36 41.85
CA SER A 617 -44.58 -5.89 43.22
C SER A 617 -44.72 -7.03 44.23
N GLU A 618 -45.40 -8.12 43.83
CA GLU A 618 -45.48 -9.37 44.57
C GLU A 618 -44.09 -9.96 44.83
N VAL A 619 -43.27 -10.13 43.77
CA VAL A 619 -41.96 -10.78 43.87
C VAL A 619 -40.95 -9.94 44.63
N LEU A 620 -40.91 -8.61 44.42
CA LEU A 620 -40.00 -7.73 45.16
C LEU A 620 -40.37 -7.63 46.65
N THR A 621 -41.67 -7.58 46.97
CA THR A 621 -42.14 -7.60 48.36
C THR A 621 -41.85 -8.95 49.03
N GLY A 622 -42.06 -10.06 48.32
CA GLY A 622 -41.76 -11.41 48.80
C GLY A 622 -40.27 -11.65 49.06
N ASN A 623 -39.39 -11.20 48.15
CA ASN A 623 -37.93 -11.34 48.30
C ASN A 623 -37.34 -10.46 49.41
N LEU A 624 -37.94 -9.30 49.69
CA LEU A 624 -37.57 -8.47 50.84
C LEU A 624 -38.08 -9.07 52.16
N GLY A 625 -39.32 -9.56 52.15
CA GLY A 625 -40.02 -10.07 53.33
C GLY A 625 -40.19 -8.98 54.41
N ASP A 626 -40.12 -9.39 55.68
CA ASP A 626 -40.38 -8.51 56.82
C ASP A 626 -39.24 -7.51 57.15
N LYS A 627 -38.16 -7.50 56.37
CA LYS A 627 -36.92 -6.75 56.66
C LYS A 627 -37.09 -5.23 56.50
N LEU A 628 -36.33 -4.47 57.28
CA LEU A 628 -36.15 -3.03 57.09
C LEU A 628 -34.84 -2.77 56.36
N ILE A 629 -34.89 -2.02 55.26
CA ILE A 629 -33.72 -1.63 54.49
C ILE A 629 -32.97 -0.49 55.21
N PRO A 630 -31.68 -0.62 55.56
CA PRO A 630 -30.90 0.44 56.18
C PRO A 630 -30.32 1.43 55.16
N GLN A 631 -29.90 2.62 55.61
CA GLN A 631 -29.44 3.72 54.75
C GLN A 631 -28.12 3.46 54.01
N ASN A 632 -27.41 2.38 54.33
CA ASN A 632 -26.17 1.95 53.66
C ASN A 632 -26.39 0.94 52.52
N GLU A 633 -27.61 0.42 52.35
CA GLU A 633 -27.96 -0.57 51.31
C GLU A 633 -28.67 0.06 50.09
N ILE A 634 -28.75 1.40 50.05
CA ILE A 634 -29.39 2.22 49.02
C ILE A 634 -28.38 3.17 48.35
N LEU A 635 -28.51 3.39 47.04
CA LEU A 635 -27.71 4.35 46.27
C LEU A 635 -28.25 5.78 46.47
N ARG A 636 -27.90 6.37 47.61
CA ARG A 636 -28.29 7.74 47.99
C ARG A 636 -27.59 8.86 47.20
N ASP A 637 -26.43 8.60 46.59
CA ASP A 637 -25.72 9.62 45.81
C ASP A 637 -26.30 9.70 44.40
N VAL A 638 -27.07 10.76 44.14
CA VAL A 638 -27.70 10.99 42.83
C VAL A 638 -26.66 11.16 41.71
N SER A 639 -25.40 11.49 42.02
CA SER A 639 -24.32 11.52 41.03
C SER A 639 -23.83 10.13 40.61
N ASP A 640 -23.91 9.12 41.48
CA ASP A 640 -23.71 7.71 41.08
C ASP A 640 -24.87 7.23 40.20
N LEU A 641 -26.12 7.61 40.51
CA LEU A 641 -27.27 7.31 39.67
C LEU A 641 -27.13 7.97 38.28
N LYS A 642 -26.61 9.19 38.22
CA LYS A 642 -26.24 9.85 36.95
C LYS A 642 -25.14 9.11 36.21
N ALA A 643 -24.13 8.61 36.91
CA ALA A 643 -23.05 7.83 36.33
C ALA A 643 -23.55 6.50 35.76
N LEU A 644 -24.42 5.78 36.47
CA LEU A 644 -25.08 4.56 36.00
C LEU A 644 -25.99 4.81 34.79
N ALA A 645 -26.76 5.91 34.79
CA ALA A 645 -27.60 6.28 33.65
C ALA A 645 -26.78 6.64 32.39
N ASN A 646 -25.71 7.43 32.55
CA ASN A 646 -24.77 7.72 31.46
C ASN A 646 -24.03 6.47 30.97
N LEU A 647 -23.75 5.52 31.88
CA LEU A 647 -23.12 4.24 31.57
C LEU A 647 -24.06 3.32 30.77
N GLN A 648 -25.36 3.26 31.13
CA GLN A 648 -26.41 2.55 30.38
C GLN A 648 -26.40 2.97 28.90
N GLU A 649 -26.59 4.26 28.64
CA GLU A 649 -26.65 4.82 27.28
C GLU A 649 -25.32 4.62 26.54
N SER A 650 -24.18 4.77 27.23
CA SER A 650 -22.85 4.58 26.63
C SER A 650 -22.56 3.12 26.23
N MET A 651 -23.00 2.14 27.04
CA MET A 651 -22.78 0.72 26.77
C MET A 651 -23.71 0.20 25.67
N GLU A 652 -24.98 0.59 25.67
CA GLU A 652 -25.94 0.24 24.62
C GLU A 652 -25.57 0.87 23.27
N TRP A 653 -25.17 2.15 23.27
CA TRP A 653 -24.66 2.81 22.07
C TRP A 653 -23.42 2.09 21.51
N LEU A 654 -22.49 1.70 22.38
CA LEU A 654 -21.29 0.97 21.98
C LEU A 654 -21.62 -0.43 21.45
N ALA A 655 -22.47 -1.19 22.13
CA ALA A 655 -22.97 -2.50 21.67
C ALA A 655 -23.63 -2.39 20.29
N THR A 656 -24.50 -1.40 20.10
CA THR A 656 -25.20 -1.16 18.84
C THR A 656 -24.22 -0.78 17.71
N ARG A 657 -23.26 0.12 17.97
CA ARG A 657 -22.28 0.55 16.98
C ARG A 657 -21.28 -0.55 16.62
N LEU A 658 -20.83 -1.36 17.57
CA LEU A 658 -19.96 -2.51 17.31
C LEU A 658 -20.67 -3.57 16.49
N ARG A 659 -21.92 -3.93 16.85
CA ARG A 659 -22.74 -4.87 16.08
C ARG A 659 -22.95 -4.41 14.64
N GLY A 660 -23.25 -3.13 14.41
CA GLY A 660 -23.36 -2.54 13.07
C GLY A 660 -22.02 -2.44 12.31
N PHE A 661 -20.90 -2.29 13.00
CA PHE A 661 -19.57 -2.35 12.39
C PHE A 661 -19.23 -3.79 11.96
N PHE A 662 -19.51 -4.79 12.80
CA PHE A 662 -19.27 -6.20 12.50
C PHE A 662 -20.16 -6.73 11.36
N SER A 663 -21.41 -6.29 11.24
CA SER A 663 -22.26 -6.62 10.08
C SER A 663 -21.75 -6.03 8.76
N ASN A 664 -20.94 -4.96 8.82
CA ASN A 664 -20.39 -4.29 7.64
C ASN A 664 -18.99 -4.80 7.25
N LEU A 665 -18.38 -5.71 8.03
CA LEU A 665 -17.14 -6.37 7.62
C LEU A 665 -17.44 -7.37 6.48
N PRO A 666 -16.76 -7.28 5.32
CA PRO A 666 -17.14 -8.03 4.13
C PRO A 666 -17.01 -9.54 4.35
N GLN A 667 -18.14 -10.25 4.36
CA GLN A 667 -18.17 -11.71 4.41
C GLN A 667 -17.47 -12.29 3.18
N SER A 668 -16.64 -13.32 3.38
CA SER A 668 -15.73 -13.84 2.35
C SER A 668 -16.39 -14.86 1.40
N SER A 669 -17.60 -14.54 0.92
CA SER A 669 -18.46 -15.44 0.13
C SER A 669 -18.11 -15.50 -1.36
N SER A 670 -16.83 -15.68 -1.70
CA SER A 670 -16.40 -15.95 -3.09
C SER A 670 -15.09 -16.75 -3.15
N VAL A 671 -15.15 -18.06 -2.91
CA VAL A 671 -14.02 -18.96 -3.19
C VAL A 671 -13.92 -19.19 -4.70
N SER A 672 -12.84 -18.69 -5.33
CA SER A 672 -12.45 -19.12 -6.67
C SER A 672 -11.64 -20.41 -6.57
N PRO A 673 -11.97 -21.48 -7.31
CA PRO A 673 -11.24 -22.75 -7.22
C PRO A 673 -9.87 -22.66 -7.91
N GLY A 674 -8.78 -22.57 -7.15
CA GLY A 674 -7.43 -22.51 -7.73
C GLY A 674 -6.24 -22.16 -6.83
N SER A 675 -6.35 -22.20 -5.49
CA SER A 675 -5.21 -21.97 -4.58
C SER A 675 -5.29 -22.83 -3.32
N ASP A 676 -4.14 -23.09 -2.69
CA ASP A 676 -3.94 -24.16 -1.69
C ASP A 676 -4.96 -24.13 -0.53
N ALA A 677 -5.76 -25.19 -0.44
CA ALA A 677 -6.88 -25.28 0.48
C ALA A 677 -6.47 -25.23 1.97
N GLN A 678 -5.25 -25.68 2.31
CA GLN A 678 -4.83 -25.87 3.69
C GLN A 678 -4.49 -24.55 4.39
N VAL A 679 -3.76 -23.63 3.73
CA VAL A 679 -3.37 -22.33 4.28
C VAL A 679 -4.56 -21.35 4.32
N ASN A 680 -5.51 -21.47 3.38
CA ASN A 680 -6.76 -20.69 3.42
C ASN A 680 -7.65 -21.10 4.60
N SER A 681 -7.70 -22.40 4.95
CA SER A 681 -8.54 -22.93 6.03
C SER A 681 -8.22 -22.30 7.39
N GLU A 682 -6.94 -22.25 7.77
CA GLU A 682 -6.52 -21.67 9.07
C GLU A 682 -6.76 -20.17 9.15
N ASN A 683 -6.54 -19.43 8.06
CA ASN A 683 -6.79 -17.98 8.02
C ASN A 683 -8.29 -17.64 8.13
N VAL A 684 -9.17 -18.43 7.52
CA VAL A 684 -10.62 -18.29 7.70
C VAL A 684 -11.01 -18.60 9.14
N ARG A 685 -10.53 -19.70 9.71
CA ARG A 685 -10.84 -20.13 11.09
C ARG A 685 -10.40 -19.11 12.15
N ASN A 686 -9.21 -18.52 11.98
CA ASN A 686 -8.72 -17.45 12.85
C ASN A 686 -9.58 -16.18 12.73
N ARG A 687 -10.02 -15.83 11.51
CA ARG A 687 -10.93 -14.69 11.29
C ARG A 687 -12.30 -14.92 11.94
N GLU A 688 -12.85 -16.13 11.85
CA GLU A 688 -14.12 -16.50 12.48
C GLU A 688 -14.03 -16.41 14.02
N GLN A 689 -12.93 -16.90 14.62
CA GLN A 689 -12.68 -16.76 16.06
C GLN A 689 -12.57 -15.30 16.52
N ILE A 690 -11.94 -14.43 15.71
CA ILE A 690 -11.87 -12.98 15.99
C ILE A 690 -13.26 -12.33 15.88
N LEU A 691 -14.05 -12.65 14.85
CA LEU A 691 -15.41 -12.12 14.71
C LEU A 691 -16.36 -12.64 15.81
N GLN A 692 -16.19 -13.89 16.24
CA GLN A 692 -16.94 -14.48 17.34
C GLN A 692 -16.63 -13.77 18.65
N THR A 693 -15.35 -13.67 19.04
CA THR A 693 -14.94 -12.99 20.28
C THR A 693 -15.33 -11.51 20.31
N LEU A 694 -15.26 -10.81 19.17
CA LEU A 694 -15.78 -9.45 19.02
C LEU A 694 -17.31 -9.38 19.19
N THR A 695 -18.05 -10.37 18.66
CA THR A 695 -19.52 -10.45 18.81
C THR A 695 -19.92 -10.74 20.26
N ASP A 696 -19.24 -11.67 20.93
CA ASP A 696 -19.46 -12.02 22.34
C ASP A 696 -19.17 -10.82 23.25
N LEU A 697 -18.10 -10.07 22.98
CA LEU A 697 -17.78 -8.81 23.63
C LEU A 697 -18.89 -7.76 23.42
N SER A 698 -19.47 -7.68 22.22
CA SER A 698 -20.60 -6.78 21.94
C SER A 698 -21.92 -7.23 22.59
N ARG A 699 -22.08 -8.49 22.99
CA ARG A 699 -23.19 -8.90 23.88
C ARG A 699 -22.91 -8.46 25.31
N SER A 700 -21.69 -8.67 25.81
CA SER A 700 -21.30 -8.27 27.17
C SER A 700 -21.56 -6.79 27.49
N PHE A 701 -21.41 -5.87 26.54
CA PHE A 701 -21.82 -4.46 26.76
C PHE A 701 -23.34 -4.27 26.86
N GLN A 702 -24.12 -5.01 26.07
CA GLN A 702 -25.57 -5.00 26.18
C GLN A 702 -25.99 -5.55 27.55
N ASP A 703 -25.40 -6.67 27.99
CA ASP A 703 -25.67 -7.26 29.30
C ASP A 703 -25.36 -6.29 30.46
N ILE A 704 -24.29 -5.48 30.33
CA ILE A 704 -23.97 -4.42 31.29
C ILE A 704 -24.97 -3.26 31.20
N ALA A 705 -25.37 -2.84 30.00
CA ALA A 705 -26.37 -1.78 29.82
C ALA A 705 -27.73 -2.18 30.43
N ASP A 706 -28.19 -3.38 30.12
CA ASP A 706 -29.47 -3.92 30.57
C ASP A 706 -29.47 -4.08 32.10
N ARG A 707 -28.37 -4.58 32.69
CA ARG A 707 -28.20 -4.61 34.16
C ARG A 707 -28.13 -3.22 34.78
N CYS A 708 -27.47 -2.24 34.15
CA CYS A 708 -27.49 -0.86 34.66
C CYS A 708 -28.93 -0.29 34.69
N LEU A 709 -29.74 -0.58 33.67
CA LEU A 709 -31.15 -0.17 33.65
C LEU A 709 -31.97 -0.88 34.72
N LEU A 710 -31.77 -2.19 34.92
CA LEU A 710 -32.42 -2.95 36.00
C LEU A 710 -32.02 -2.44 37.39
N VAL A 711 -30.74 -2.08 37.63
CA VAL A 711 -30.31 -1.47 38.90
C VAL A 711 -31.06 -0.16 39.15
N LEU A 712 -31.10 0.74 38.17
CA LEU A 712 -31.80 2.03 38.28
C LEU A 712 -33.31 1.86 38.56
N HIS A 713 -33.94 0.93 37.85
CA HIS A 713 -35.35 0.56 38.00
C HIS A 713 -35.69 -0.01 39.40
N LEU A 714 -34.82 -0.89 39.91
CA LEU A 714 -34.95 -1.51 41.22
C LEU A 714 -34.56 -0.57 42.37
N GLU A 715 -33.63 0.37 42.15
CA GLU A 715 -33.22 1.34 43.16
C GLU A 715 -34.38 2.26 43.59
N VAL A 716 -35.16 2.79 42.64
CA VAL A 716 -36.33 3.62 42.94
C VAL A 716 -37.38 2.85 43.77
N ARG A 717 -37.50 1.54 43.55
CA ARG A 717 -38.37 0.62 44.30
C ARG A 717 -37.81 0.34 45.70
N VAL A 718 -36.50 0.15 45.81
CA VAL A 718 -35.75 0.01 47.07
C VAL A 718 -35.88 1.28 47.95
N HIS A 719 -35.82 2.48 47.37
CA HIS A 719 -36.11 3.74 48.09
C HIS A 719 -37.55 3.79 48.62
N CYS A 720 -38.54 3.35 47.83
CA CYS A 720 -39.92 3.25 48.30
C CYS A 720 -40.07 2.28 49.49
N PHE A 721 -39.45 1.10 49.43
CA PHE A 721 -39.40 0.19 50.58
C PHE A 721 -38.68 0.81 51.80
N HIS A 722 -37.53 1.47 51.59
CA HIS A 722 -36.73 2.11 52.64
C HIS A 722 -37.52 3.17 53.41
N TYR A 723 -38.29 4.03 52.72
CA TYR A 723 -39.04 5.10 53.36
C TYR A 723 -40.44 4.69 53.85
N LEU A 724 -41.12 3.74 53.19
CA LEU A 724 -42.52 3.40 53.49
C LEU A 724 -42.71 2.21 54.44
N ILE A 725 -41.82 1.23 54.51
CA ILE A 725 -41.96 0.15 55.51
C ILE A 725 -41.80 0.69 56.95
N PRO A 726 -40.84 1.60 57.26
CA PRO A 726 -40.78 2.25 58.57
C PRO A 726 -42.01 3.11 58.87
N LEU A 727 -42.67 3.71 57.85
CA LEU A 727 -43.91 4.48 58.03
C LEU A 727 -44.98 3.63 58.73
N ALA A 728 -45.13 2.37 58.30
CA ALA A 728 -46.09 1.42 58.86
C ALA A 728 -45.62 0.81 60.20
N LYS A 729 -44.34 0.46 60.32
CA LYS A 729 -43.81 -0.25 61.49
C LYS A 729 -43.43 0.65 62.68
N GLN A 730 -43.18 1.94 62.43
CA GLN A 730 -42.63 2.89 63.41
C GLN A 730 -43.46 4.19 63.54
N GLY A 731 -44.32 4.51 62.57
CA GLY A 731 -45.12 5.74 62.58
C GLY A 731 -46.22 5.76 63.65
N ASN A 732 -46.38 6.90 64.33
CA ASN A 732 -47.47 7.11 65.29
C ASN A 732 -48.71 7.68 64.58
N TYR A 733 -49.74 6.84 64.42
CA TYR A 733 -51.07 7.21 63.91
C TYR A 733 -52.18 7.05 64.97
N ALA A 734 -51.81 6.72 66.21
CA ALA A 734 -52.73 6.35 67.29
C ALA A 734 -53.27 7.54 68.08
N ILE A 735 -52.46 8.59 68.27
CA ILE A 735 -52.85 9.81 68.98
C ILE A 735 -52.29 11.01 68.22
N VAL A 736 -53.17 11.84 67.66
CA VAL A 736 -52.80 13.08 66.95
C VAL A 736 -53.76 14.20 67.38
N ALA A 737 -53.43 14.82 68.52
CA ALA A 737 -54.27 15.78 69.24
C ALA A 737 -53.77 17.24 69.20
N ASN A 738 -52.55 17.48 68.72
CA ASN A 738 -51.93 18.81 68.64
C ASN A 738 -51.86 19.28 67.17
N ALA A 739 -51.54 20.57 66.93
CA ALA A 739 -51.52 21.16 65.58
C ALA A 739 -50.61 20.42 64.57
N ALA A 740 -49.50 19.82 65.03
CA ALA A 740 -48.62 18.95 64.23
C ALA A 740 -49.27 17.64 63.73
N SER A 741 -50.58 17.45 63.97
CA SER A 741 -51.41 16.40 63.36
C SER A 741 -51.74 16.65 61.89
N MET A 742 -51.62 17.89 61.41
CA MET A 742 -52.01 18.26 60.05
C MET A 742 -50.88 18.09 59.02
N ASP A 743 -49.63 17.97 59.47
CA ASP A 743 -48.45 17.87 58.62
C ASP A 743 -48.26 16.48 58.00
N TYR A 744 -47.66 16.45 56.81
CA TYR A 744 -47.22 15.22 56.15
C TYR A 744 -46.19 14.47 56.99
N ASP A 745 -46.08 13.15 56.81
CA ASP A 745 -45.06 12.40 57.52
C ASP A 745 -43.63 12.73 57.04
N PRO A 746 -42.66 12.96 57.94
CA PRO A 746 -41.28 13.26 57.56
C PRO A 746 -40.62 12.20 56.66
N LEU A 747 -41.05 10.94 56.69
CA LEU A 747 -40.56 9.91 55.77
C LEU A 747 -41.13 10.09 54.35
N VAL A 748 -42.40 10.47 54.23
CA VAL A 748 -43.08 10.76 52.95
C VAL A 748 -42.51 12.02 52.31
N VAL A 749 -42.24 13.06 53.11
CA VAL A 749 -41.57 14.29 52.64
C VAL A 749 -40.14 14.04 52.18
N LYS A 750 -39.43 13.07 52.78
CA LYS A 750 -38.11 12.62 52.30
C LYS A 750 -38.23 11.87 50.98
N LEU A 751 -39.09 10.84 50.90
CA LEU A 751 -39.29 10.05 49.69
C LEU A 751 -39.66 10.93 48.49
N ASN A 752 -40.59 11.87 48.64
CA ASN A 752 -40.95 12.80 47.55
C ASN A 752 -39.76 13.65 47.06
N LYS A 753 -38.90 14.13 47.97
CA LYS A 753 -37.70 14.90 47.57
C LYS A 753 -36.65 14.02 46.91
N ASP A 754 -36.50 12.79 47.38
CA ASP A 754 -35.53 11.82 46.88
C ASP A 754 -35.92 11.34 45.47
N ILE A 755 -37.16 10.87 45.28
CA ILE A 755 -37.75 10.55 43.97
C ILE A 755 -37.61 11.73 42.99
N SER A 756 -37.89 12.96 43.41
CA SER A 756 -37.78 14.13 42.53
C SER A 756 -36.33 14.46 42.14
N ALA A 757 -35.36 14.27 43.03
CA ALA A 757 -33.94 14.46 42.71
C ALA A 757 -33.42 13.37 41.77
N ILE A 758 -33.89 12.13 41.96
CA ILE A 758 -33.60 10.99 41.08
C ILE A 758 -34.20 11.25 39.68
N GLU A 759 -35.42 11.76 39.60
CA GLU A 759 -36.12 12.13 38.36
C GLU A 759 -35.34 13.16 37.55
N GLU A 760 -35.00 14.32 38.15
CA GLU A 760 -34.25 15.40 37.48
C GLU A 760 -32.97 14.88 36.82
N VAL A 761 -32.26 13.99 37.53
CA VAL A 761 -31.00 13.39 37.08
C VAL A 761 -31.21 12.34 35.99
N MET A 762 -32.19 11.45 36.13
CA MET A 762 -32.48 10.41 35.15
C MET A 762 -33.05 10.98 33.85
N GLY A 763 -33.96 11.97 33.93
CA GLY A 763 -34.56 12.65 32.78
C GLY A 763 -33.55 13.46 31.97
N ALA A 764 -32.47 13.94 32.61
CA ALA A 764 -31.34 14.60 31.95
C ALA A 764 -30.36 13.62 31.28
N ALA A 765 -30.29 12.36 31.73
CA ALA A 765 -29.33 11.36 31.24
C ALA A 765 -29.92 10.41 30.19
N LEU A 766 -31.11 9.86 30.43
CA LEU A 766 -31.68 8.74 29.68
C LEU A 766 -32.56 9.16 28.49
N GLN A 767 -32.80 8.23 27.58
CA GLN A 767 -33.87 8.29 26.59
C GLN A 767 -35.26 8.09 27.23
N GLN A 768 -36.28 8.76 26.69
CA GLN A 768 -37.60 8.89 27.33
C GLN A 768 -38.28 7.54 27.65
N HIS A 769 -38.12 6.52 26.82
CA HIS A 769 -38.73 5.20 27.04
C HIS A 769 -38.09 4.43 28.21
N LYS A 770 -36.78 4.60 28.44
CA LYS A 770 -36.06 4.02 29.59
C LYS A 770 -36.38 4.75 30.89
N PHE A 771 -36.46 6.08 30.81
CA PHE A 771 -36.95 6.92 31.91
C PHE A 771 -38.37 6.53 32.33
N GLN A 772 -39.28 6.34 31.37
CA GLN A 772 -40.64 5.87 31.66
C GLN A 772 -40.64 4.49 32.33
N TYR A 773 -39.89 3.53 31.80
CA TYR A 773 -39.79 2.17 32.37
C TYR A 773 -39.42 2.18 33.87
N ILE A 774 -38.46 3.03 34.29
CA ILE A 774 -38.02 3.14 35.69
C ILE A 774 -39.16 3.55 36.64
N PHE A 775 -40.00 4.53 36.25
CA PHE A 775 -41.07 5.05 37.10
C PHE A 775 -42.44 4.38 36.88
N GLU A 776 -42.63 3.66 35.76
CA GLU A 776 -43.80 2.82 35.50
C GLU A 776 -43.96 1.75 36.60
N GLY A 777 -45.20 1.50 37.02
CA GLY A 777 -45.54 0.55 38.09
C GLY A 777 -45.30 1.02 39.52
N LEU A 778 -44.60 2.15 39.72
CA LEU A 778 -44.20 2.59 41.07
C LEU A 778 -45.40 2.98 41.96
N GLY A 779 -46.46 3.57 41.39
CA GLY A 779 -47.72 3.84 42.10
C GLY A 779 -48.42 2.57 42.60
N HIS A 780 -48.35 1.47 41.83
CA HIS A 780 -48.86 0.16 42.26
C HIS A 780 -48.02 -0.43 43.40
N LEU A 781 -46.68 -0.38 43.30
CA LEU A 781 -45.80 -0.84 44.39
C LEU A 781 -46.04 -0.07 45.69
N ILE A 782 -46.15 1.26 45.63
CA ILE A 782 -46.43 2.10 46.80
C ILE A 782 -47.82 1.78 47.38
N SER A 783 -48.82 1.52 46.53
CA SER A 783 -50.15 1.05 46.95
C SER A 783 -50.05 -0.26 47.74
N CYS A 784 -49.36 -1.26 47.19
CA CYS A 784 -49.11 -2.54 47.85
C CYS A 784 -48.37 -2.40 49.19
N ILE A 785 -47.32 -1.58 49.28
CA ILE A 785 -46.59 -1.34 50.53
C ILE A 785 -47.48 -0.69 51.58
N LEU A 786 -48.28 0.31 51.21
CA LEU A 786 -49.11 1.06 52.15
C LEU A 786 -50.35 0.28 52.60
N ILE A 787 -50.99 -0.52 51.74
CA ILE A 787 -52.11 -1.38 52.13
C ILE A 787 -51.62 -2.52 53.04
N ASN A 788 -50.58 -3.26 52.63
CA ASN A 788 -49.98 -4.31 53.48
C ASN A 788 -49.39 -3.74 54.78
N GLY A 789 -48.99 -2.48 54.80
CA GLY A 789 -48.55 -1.75 55.98
C GLY A 789 -49.57 -1.75 57.14
N ALA A 790 -50.86 -1.85 56.85
CA ALA A 790 -51.93 -1.79 57.84
C ALA A 790 -51.87 -2.90 58.91
N GLN A 791 -51.25 -4.04 58.61
CA GLN A 791 -51.07 -5.11 59.59
C GLN A 791 -50.17 -4.67 60.76
N TYR A 792 -49.17 -3.81 60.52
CA TYR A 792 -48.17 -3.42 61.52
C TYR A 792 -48.64 -2.29 62.45
N PHE A 793 -49.65 -1.51 62.07
CA PHE A 793 -50.15 -0.44 62.93
C PHE A 793 -50.78 -1.00 64.21
N LYS A 794 -50.26 -0.58 65.37
CA LYS A 794 -50.79 -0.99 66.69
C LYS A 794 -52.20 -0.43 66.92
N ARG A 795 -52.43 0.83 66.56
CA ARG A 795 -53.72 1.54 66.57
C ARG A 795 -53.71 2.65 65.51
N ILE A 796 -54.87 2.97 64.96
CA ILE A 796 -55.10 4.12 64.09
C ILE A 796 -56.25 4.96 64.65
N SER A 797 -56.15 6.29 64.52
CA SER A 797 -57.17 7.26 64.93
C SER A 797 -57.74 7.97 63.70
N GLU A 798 -58.89 8.66 63.84
CA GLU A 798 -59.50 9.40 62.73
C GLU A 798 -58.55 10.46 62.13
N SER A 799 -57.80 11.20 62.96
CA SER A 799 -56.75 12.11 62.50
C SER A 799 -55.53 11.37 61.93
N GLY A 800 -55.26 10.15 62.38
CA GLY A 800 -54.32 9.22 61.75
C GLY A 800 -54.73 8.81 60.33
N ILE A 801 -56.00 8.45 60.11
CA ILE A 801 -56.54 8.14 58.77
C ILE A 801 -56.39 9.38 57.88
N LYS A 802 -56.80 10.57 58.36
CA LYS A 802 -56.64 11.84 57.64
C LYS A 802 -55.18 12.13 57.27
N LYS A 803 -54.21 11.85 58.16
CA LYS A 803 -52.77 11.97 57.85
C LYS A 803 -52.33 10.96 56.78
N MET A 804 -52.78 9.70 56.86
CA MET A 804 -52.44 8.69 55.85
C MET A 804 -53.01 9.02 54.47
N CYS A 805 -54.26 9.47 54.39
CA CYS A 805 -54.87 9.91 53.12
C CYS A 805 -54.10 11.10 52.50
N ARG A 806 -53.62 12.05 53.32
CA ARG A 806 -52.74 13.15 52.87
C ARG A 806 -51.38 12.67 52.40
N ASN A 807 -50.77 11.71 53.10
CA ASN A 807 -49.51 11.09 52.70
C ASN A 807 -49.63 10.39 51.33
N ILE A 808 -50.70 9.60 51.12
CA ILE A 808 -50.99 8.94 49.85
C ILE A 808 -51.21 9.99 48.75
N PHE A 809 -52.01 11.02 49.01
CA PHE A 809 -52.28 12.08 48.03
C PHE A 809 -51.02 12.85 47.60
N VAL A 810 -50.09 13.15 48.52
CA VAL A 810 -48.87 13.90 48.15
C VAL A 810 -47.83 13.02 47.45
N LEU A 811 -47.84 11.70 47.64
CA LEU A 811 -47.11 10.74 46.81
C LEU A 811 -47.74 10.63 45.42
N GLN A 812 -49.07 10.51 45.36
CA GLN A 812 -49.84 10.45 44.12
C GLN A 812 -49.64 11.69 43.25
N GLN A 813 -49.64 12.89 43.85
CA GLN A 813 -49.36 14.14 43.15
C GLN A 813 -47.93 14.21 42.63
N ASN A 814 -46.93 13.73 43.40
CA ASN A 814 -45.54 13.69 42.95
C ASN A 814 -45.40 12.76 41.74
N LEU A 815 -45.88 11.52 41.83
CA LEU A 815 -45.75 10.55 40.74
C LEU A 815 -46.58 10.90 39.50
N THR A 816 -47.78 11.45 39.66
CA THR A 816 -48.59 11.95 38.53
C THR A 816 -47.84 13.02 37.72
N ASN A 817 -47.04 13.87 38.38
CA ASN A 817 -46.21 14.87 37.71
C ASN A 817 -44.97 14.27 37.00
N ILE A 818 -44.52 13.09 37.41
CA ILE A 818 -43.31 12.41 36.88
C ILE A 818 -43.69 11.48 35.72
N THR A 819 -44.70 10.64 35.90
CA THR A 819 -45.19 9.71 34.87
C THR A 819 -46.04 10.42 33.81
N MET A 820 -46.52 11.63 34.10
CA MET A 820 -47.52 12.37 33.31
C MET A 820 -48.80 11.53 33.06
N SER A 821 -49.13 10.66 34.01
CA SER A 821 -50.23 9.70 33.93
C SER A 821 -50.98 9.61 35.26
N ARG A 822 -52.22 9.09 35.26
CA ARG A 822 -53.02 9.00 36.49
C ARG A 822 -52.66 7.75 37.29
N GLU A 823 -52.03 7.96 38.44
CA GLU A 823 -51.73 6.93 39.44
C GLU A 823 -53.02 6.45 40.15
N ALA A 824 -53.78 5.57 39.49
CA ALA A 824 -55.07 5.04 39.97
C ALA A 824 -54.92 4.07 41.16
N ASP A 825 -53.82 3.32 41.22
CA ASP A 825 -53.54 2.39 42.33
C ASP A 825 -53.35 3.14 43.67
N LEU A 826 -52.96 4.42 43.64
CA LEU A 826 -52.87 5.26 44.83
C LEU A 826 -54.24 5.82 45.26
N ASP A 827 -55.17 6.05 44.32
CA ASP A 827 -56.59 6.27 44.68
C ASP A 827 -57.18 5.02 45.37
N PHE A 828 -56.74 3.82 44.98
CA PHE A 828 -57.19 2.55 45.56
C PHE A 828 -56.62 2.33 46.98
N ALA A 829 -55.35 2.67 47.23
CA ALA A 829 -54.79 2.71 48.59
C ALA A 829 -55.43 3.78 49.48
N ARG A 830 -55.73 4.97 48.93
CA ARG A 830 -56.42 6.03 49.69
C ARG A 830 -57.79 5.56 50.15
N GLN A 831 -58.56 4.93 49.26
CA GLN A 831 -59.87 4.35 49.58
C GLN A 831 -59.81 3.23 50.63
N TYR A 832 -58.73 2.43 50.67
CA TYR A 832 -58.54 1.41 51.69
C TYR A 832 -58.44 2.01 53.10
N TYR A 833 -57.74 3.15 53.24
CA TYR A 833 -57.68 3.87 54.51
C TYR A 833 -58.97 4.65 54.81
N GLU A 834 -59.64 5.20 53.80
CA GLU A 834 -60.96 5.86 53.97
C GLU A 834 -62.06 4.87 54.43
N MET A 835 -61.96 3.60 54.04
CA MET A 835 -62.83 2.52 54.55
C MET A 835 -62.74 2.36 56.08
N LEU A 836 -61.63 2.75 56.72
CA LEU A 836 -61.43 2.68 58.17
C LEU A 836 -62.14 3.78 58.97
N TYR A 837 -62.83 4.73 58.32
CA TYR A 837 -63.77 5.63 59.02
C TYR A 837 -65.05 4.90 59.48
N ASN A 838 -65.40 3.78 58.84
CA ASN A 838 -66.57 2.97 59.18
C ASN A 838 -66.29 2.08 60.39
N THR A 839 -67.34 1.73 61.14
CA THR A 839 -67.25 0.62 62.12
C THR A 839 -67.05 -0.72 61.42
N ALA A 840 -66.65 -1.74 62.19
CA ALA A 840 -66.37 -3.07 61.64
C ALA A 840 -67.58 -3.75 60.99
N ASP A 841 -68.81 -3.43 61.42
CA ASP A 841 -70.03 -4.01 60.84
C ASP A 841 -70.51 -3.23 59.61
N GLU A 842 -70.37 -1.90 59.61
CA GLU A 842 -70.57 -1.07 58.42
C GLU A 842 -69.59 -1.42 57.31
N LEU A 843 -68.34 -1.77 57.65
CA LEU A 843 -67.35 -2.29 56.69
C LEU A 843 -67.81 -3.60 56.06
N LEU A 844 -68.36 -4.55 56.83
CA LEU A 844 -68.89 -5.79 56.29
C LEU A 844 -70.07 -5.54 55.34
N ASN A 845 -70.99 -4.64 55.71
CA ASN A 845 -72.11 -4.22 54.85
C ASN A 845 -71.59 -3.57 53.55
N LEU A 846 -70.55 -2.72 53.62
CA LEU A 846 -69.93 -2.10 52.46
C LEU A 846 -69.39 -3.14 51.45
N VAL A 847 -68.89 -4.29 51.92
CA VAL A 847 -68.43 -5.40 51.06
C VAL A 847 -69.59 -6.20 50.47
N VAL A 848 -70.76 -6.22 51.12
CA VAL A 848 -72.01 -6.77 50.54
C VAL A 848 -72.53 -5.85 49.44
N ASP A 849 -72.62 -4.54 49.71
CA ASP A 849 -73.25 -3.56 48.81
C ASP A 849 -72.39 -3.18 47.61
N GLN A 850 -71.07 -3.01 47.81
CA GLN A 850 -70.11 -2.61 46.76
C GLN A 850 -69.33 -3.80 46.17
N GLY A 851 -69.49 -4.99 46.76
CA GLY A 851 -68.75 -6.19 46.41
C GLY A 851 -67.28 -6.18 46.88
N VAL A 852 -66.64 -7.34 46.73
CA VAL A 852 -65.22 -7.55 47.07
C VAL A 852 -64.32 -6.70 46.15
N ARG A 853 -63.59 -5.75 46.75
CA ARG A 853 -62.61 -4.87 46.08
C ARG A 853 -61.16 -5.20 46.45
N TYR A 854 -60.88 -5.47 47.73
CA TYR A 854 -59.57 -5.88 48.24
C TYR A 854 -59.47 -7.42 48.36
N THR A 855 -58.27 -7.95 48.64
CA THR A 855 -58.09 -9.38 48.95
C THR A 855 -58.62 -9.72 50.35
N GLU A 856 -58.86 -11.01 50.61
CA GLU A 856 -59.28 -11.49 51.93
C GLU A 856 -58.32 -11.06 53.04
N LEU A 857 -57.00 -11.18 52.81
CA LEU A 857 -55.97 -10.82 53.78
C LEU A 857 -55.98 -9.32 54.11
N GLU A 858 -56.20 -8.47 53.11
CA GLU A 858 -56.31 -7.01 53.31
C GLU A 858 -57.56 -6.64 54.11
N TYR A 859 -58.71 -7.26 53.85
CA TYR A 859 -59.90 -7.07 54.68
C TYR A 859 -59.73 -7.60 56.11
N ILE A 860 -59.05 -8.74 56.31
CA ILE A 860 -58.68 -9.27 57.63
C ILE A 860 -57.77 -8.27 58.37
N ASN A 861 -56.79 -7.69 57.68
CA ASN A 861 -55.89 -6.67 58.24
C ASN A 861 -56.63 -5.38 58.62
N ALA A 862 -57.56 -4.91 57.78
CA ALA A 862 -58.42 -3.76 58.06
C ALA A 862 -59.29 -3.97 59.31
N LEU A 863 -60.04 -5.08 59.38
CA LEU A 863 -60.87 -5.42 60.53
C LEU A 863 -60.05 -5.61 61.81
N SER A 864 -58.87 -6.21 61.71
CA SER A 864 -57.95 -6.37 62.84
C SER A 864 -57.31 -5.05 63.29
N LEU A 865 -57.09 -4.09 62.38
CA LEU A 865 -56.67 -2.73 62.73
C LEU A 865 -57.82 -1.96 63.43
N LEU A 866 -59.05 -2.06 62.93
CA LEU A 866 -60.23 -1.46 63.59
C LEU A 866 -60.42 -2.02 65.01
N HIS A 867 -60.42 -3.35 65.18
CA HIS A 867 -60.56 -3.99 66.49
C HIS A 867 -59.47 -3.53 67.47
N ARG A 868 -58.19 -3.55 67.07
CA ARG A 868 -57.08 -3.08 67.91
C ARG A 868 -57.23 -1.61 68.33
N SER A 869 -57.87 -0.78 67.51
CA SER A 869 -57.99 0.66 67.68
C SER A 869 -59.18 1.11 68.55
N GLN A 870 -60.15 0.23 68.80
CA GLN A 870 -61.31 0.54 69.64
C GLN A 870 -60.91 0.75 71.12
N THR A 871 -61.63 1.65 71.80
CA THR A 871 -61.38 2.01 73.20
C THR A 871 -62.07 1.05 74.17
N GLY A 872 -61.45 -0.10 74.36
CA GLY A 872 -61.87 -1.14 75.31
C GLY A 872 -61.05 -2.41 75.09
N VAL A 873 -61.28 -3.44 75.90
CA VAL A 873 -60.92 -4.82 75.51
C VAL A 873 -62.06 -5.29 74.61
N GLY A 874 -61.88 -5.16 73.29
CA GLY A 874 -62.84 -5.69 72.33
C GLY A 874 -62.94 -7.21 72.50
N ASP A 875 -64.15 -7.75 72.47
CA ASP A 875 -64.35 -9.19 72.63
C ASP A 875 -63.76 -9.94 71.41
N LEU A 876 -62.82 -10.85 71.69
CA LEU A 876 -62.17 -11.69 70.69
C LEU A 876 -63.15 -12.64 69.99
N THR A 877 -64.23 -13.05 70.67
CA THR A 877 -65.30 -13.84 70.06
C THR A 877 -66.03 -13.03 68.99
N VAL A 878 -66.35 -11.76 69.26
CA VAL A 878 -66.98 -10.83 68.30
C VAL A 878 -66.03 -10.51 67.14
N GLN A 879 -64.71 -10.40 67.38
CA GLN A 879 -63.73 -10.29 66.29
C GLN A 879 -63.76 -11.55 65.40
N ASN A 880 -63.70 -12.75 65.99
CA ASN A 880 -63.72 -14.01 65.25
C ASN A 880 -65.02 -14.19 64.45
N MET A 881 -66.18 -13.83 65.01
CA MET A 881 -67.46 -13.85 64.29
C MET A 881 -67.45 -12.90 63.08
N ARG A 882 -66.93 -11.68 63.22
CA ARG A 882 -66.79 -10.72 62.10
C ARG A 882 -65.83 -11.24 61.02
N LEU A 883 -64.70 -11.84 61.42
CA LEU A 883 -63.73 -12.45 60.49
C LEU A 883 -64.30 -13.68 59.77
N GLN A 884 -65.16 -14.46 60.41
CA GLN A 884 -65.86 -15.57 59.75
C GLN A 884 -66.96 -15.06 58.81
N ARG A 885 -67.76 -14.07 59.22
CA ARG A 885 -68.78 -13.46 58.35
C ARG A 885 -68.15 -12.78 57.13
N LEU A 886 -66.95 -12.20 57.25
CA LEU A 886 -66.17 -11.72 56.10
C LEU A 886 -65.92 -12.83 55.07
N LYS A 887 -65.46 -14.02 55.50
CA LYS A 887 -65.19 -15.15 54.61
C LYS A 887 -66.46 -15.64 53.91
N GLU A 888 -67.57 -15.70 54.64
CA GLU A 888 -68.89 -16.02 54.06
C GLU A 888 -69.28 -15.00 52.98
N ILE A 889 -69.21 -13.69 53.27
CA ILE A 889 -69.51 -12.61 52.30
C ILE A 889 -68.59 -12.68 51.07
N ILE A 890 -67.29 -12.96 51.24
CA ILE A 890 -66.35 -13.10 50.12
C ILE A 890 -66.72 -14.30 49.23
N CYS A 891 -67.09 -15.44 49.83
CA CYS A 891 -67.58 -16.61 49.09
C CYS A 891 -68.92 -16.36 48.39
N GLU A 892 -69.88 -15.72 49.06
CA GLU A 892 -71.17 -15.28 48.49
C GLU A 892 -70.94 -14.39 47.25
N GLN A 893 -70.08 -13.37 47.38
CA GLN A 893 -69.73 -12.44 46.30
C GLN A 893 -68.93 -13.11 45.17
N ALA A 894 -68.06 -14.06 45.47
CA ALA A 894 -67.35 -14.85 44.45
C ALA A 894 -68.34 -15.70 43.63
N ALA A 895 -69.30 -16.36 44.28
CA ALA A 895 -70.35 -17.12 43.61
C ALA A 895 -71.26 -16.22 42.75
N ILE A 896 -71.59 -15.01 43.21
CA ILE A 896 -72.34 -14.01 42.43
C ILE A 896 -71.55 -13.54 41.20
N LYS A 897 -70.25 -13.23 41.35
CA LYS A 897 -69.37 -12.86 40.24
C LYS A 897 -69.22 -13.99 39.21
N GLN A 898 -69.14 -15.25 39.65
CA GLN A 898 -69.08 -16.41 38.75
C GLN A 898 -70.42 -16.61 38.02
N ALA A 899 -71.55 -16.65 38.75
CA ALA A 899 -72.87 -16.83 38.15
C ALA A 899 -73.28 -15.70 37.19
N THR A 900 -72.78 -14.47 37.38
CA THR A 900 -72.98 -13.37 36.42
C THR A 900 -72.07 -13.45 35.20
N LYS A 901 -70.86 -14.02 35.34
CA LYS A 901 -69.98 -14.34 34.21
C LYS A 901 -70.56 -15.46 33.35
N ASP A 902 -71.05 -16.54 33.96
CA ASP A 902 -71.65 -17.67 33.25
C ASP A 902 -72.96 -17.29 32.53
N LYS A 903 -73.77 -16.41 33.13
CA LYS A 903 -74.93 -15.80 32.44
C LYS A 903 -74.52 -14.97 31.23
N LYS A 904 -73.44 -14.18 31.30
CA LYS A 904 -72.93 -13.44 30.12
C LYS A 904 -72.47 -14.39 29.01
N ILE A 905 -71.84 -15.51 29.36
CA ILE A 905 -71.39 -16.53 28.40
C ILE A 905 -72.57 -17.29 27.77
N THR A 906 -73.75 -17.34 28.41
CA THR A 906 -74.99 -17.93 27.86
C THR A 906 -75.94 -16.92 27.21
N THR A 907 -75.52 -15.65 27.06
CA THR A 907 -76.29 -14.59 26.35
C THR A 907 -75.53 -14.03 25.14
N VAL A 908 -74.55 -14.79 24.62
CA VAL A 908 -73.75 -14.53 23.41
C VAL A 908 -73.76 -15.79 22.56
#